data_AF-A0A4R5NJ99-F1
#
_entry.id   AF-A0A4R5NJ99-F1
#
_cell.length_a   1.000
_cell.length_b   1.000
_cell.length_c   1.000
_cell.angle_alpha   90.00
_cell.angle_beta   90.00
_cell.angle_gamma   90.00
#
_symmetry.space_group_name_H-M   'P 1'
#
loop_
_entity.id
_entity.type
_entity.pdbx_description
1 polymer ?
#
loop_
_entity_poly.entity_id
_entity_poly.type
_entity_poly.pdbx_seq_one_letter_code
_entity_poly.pdbx_strand_id
1 'polypeptide(L)'
;MNDKILSTLAYNEIKQAIHQYLVSDAGIKELNELVPITDSEKIQRWLDETKDGADILRLEGGIPLPKLSDITSQMKRLAIDGVLSGTELAQVGRVLKTTESVTEFFDKLNEKQIELRLLYKFITNISSLPEISQRLTRSIEEDGRILDTASPKLAQIRHQIARTESTIRSRMENYTKGNESKYLSEGIVTIRDDRFVIPVKAEYKQHFGGIVHDQSSTGQTLFIEPGAVVEYNNQLRQHQLAEKQEQQLILAELSELLKPYQTEIENNAHILGHLDFINAKARYAKQQKATEPIISSQNVVKLRAARHPLIDPKKVVANDLELGDTYKAIIVTGPNTGGKTITLKTLGLVQLMGQSGLFIPANENSEIAIFDDIFADIGDEQSIEQNLSTFSSHMDNIVSILADADEKSLILLDEVGAGTDPQEGASLAMAILDDIGSIGSAVVATTHYPELKAFGYNRSDTINASMEFDTKTLKPTYHLLIGIPGRSNAFEIAARLGIKESIIAEARELTDQDNQDINNMIADLTAQKKAADDAAAQLKVELAEASQLHDELKVKYDKYEKQKDRLIEDAKDSANQIVRDTRNQANEIIKDLHQKQQLSNQAVKENELISAKGAINALQQNPQLKQNRILRREKKRHDFKKGDEVFVKSYGQMGTLMDKLSDHEWEVQLGILKMKIDEANLDKTKQPSSNTKPARATIKRSSSSGMSPTLDLRGHRYDEAIAEVDRYIDSALLAGYPSVTIIHGKGTGALRKGVTKYLEKNKRVKEFGFSPANAGGDGSTIVKF
;
A
#
# COMPACT_ATOMS: atom_id res chain seq x y z
N MET A 1 25.49 -9.75 -12.68
CA MET A 1 24.18 -10.00 -13.30
C MET A 1 24.28 -10.47 -14.76
N ASN A 2 24.01 -11.75 -14.95
CA ASN A 2 23.98 -12.49 -16.22
C ASN A 2 22.85 -12.06 -17.17
N ASP A 3 23.16 -11.62 -18.39
CA ASP A 3 22.16 -11.18 -19.38
C ASP A 3 21.13 -12.26 -19.77
N LYS A 4 21.51 -13.55 -19.67
CA LYS A 4 20.61 -14.68 -19.96
C LYS A 4 19.35 -14.61 -19.09
N ILE A 5 19.47 -14.19 -17.82
CA ILE A 5 18.34 -14.15 -16.88
C ILE A 5 17.24 -13.19 -17.32
N LEU A 6 17.61 -12.08 -17.94
CA LEU A 6 16.65 -11.06 -18.42
C LEU A 6 15.74 -11.63 -19.51
N SER A 7 16.27 -12.55 -20.32
CA SER A 7 15.49 -13.28 -21.32
C SER A 7 14.67 -14.41 -20.69
N THR A 8 15.26 -15.23 -19.83
CA THR A 8 14.61 -16.39 -19.19
C THR A 8 13.41 -15.99 -18.33
N LEU A 9 13.51 -14.85 -17.63
CA LEU A 9 12.44 -14.30 -16.79
C LEU A 9 11.54 -13.29 -17.52
N ALA A 10 11.74 -13.10 -18.83
CA ALA A 10 10.96 -12.17 -19.66
C ALA A 10 10.98 -10.70 -19.18
N TYR A 11 12.09 -10.25 -18.59
CA TYR A 11 12.26 -8.87 -18.11
C TYR A 11 12.11 -7.84 -19.24
N ASN A 12 12.48 -8.19 -20.47
CA ASN A 12 12.28 -7.34 -21.64
C ASN A 12 10.80 -7.03 -21.92
N GLU A 13 9.87 -7.91 -21.53
CA GLU A 13 8.44 -7.63 -21.65
C GLU A 13 7.98 -6.55 -20.66
N ILE A 14 8.61 -6.47 -19.49
CA ILE A 14 8.40 -5.36 -18.53
C ILE A 14 8.84 -4.04 -19.14
N LYS A 15 10.02 -4.03 -19.77
CA LYS A 15 10.51 -2.83 -20.47
C LYS A 15 9.55 -2.42 -21.59
N GLN A 16 9.06 -3.38 -22.39
CA GLN A 16 8.06 -3.10 -23.42
C GLN A 16 6.74 -2.55 -22.86
N ALA A 17 6.31 -3.01 -21.68
CA ALA A 17 5.13 -2.47 -21.02
C ALA A 17 5.34 -1.01 -20.55
N ILE A 18 6.52 -0.67 -20.05
CA ILE A 18 6.88 0.71 -19.66
C ILE A 18 6.99 1.62 -20.89
N HIS A 19 7.54 1.11 -22.00
CA HIS A 19 7.74 1.85 -23.25
C HIS A 19 6.45 2.52 -23.77
N GLN A 20 5.28 1.91 -23.52
CA GLN A 20 3.98 2.45 -23.95
C GLN A 20 3.61 3.79 -23.28
N TYR A 21 4.28 4.14 -22.18
CA TYR A 21 4.04 5.36 -21.42
C TYR A 21 5.02 6.49 -21.71
N LEU A 22 6.12 6.20 -22.43
CA LEU A 22 7.14 7.17 -22.78
C LEU A 22 6.73 8.01 -23.98
N VAL A 23 7.12 9.28 -23.98
CA VAL A 23 6.87 10.22 -25.08
C VAL A 23 8.15 10.85 -25.64
N SER A 24 9.28 10.75 -24.94
CA SER A 24 10.56 11.34 -25.34
C SER A 24 11.56 10.27 -25.82
N ASP A 25 12.36 10.62 -26.83
CA ASP A 25 13.41 9.73 -27.33
C ASP A 25 14.49 9.48 -26.25
N ALA A 26 14.78 10.47 -25.42
CA ALA A 26 15.72 10.36 -24.30
C ALA A 26 15.22 9.37 -23.22
N GLY A 27 13.94 9.41 -22.86
CA GLY A 27 13.35 8.44 -21.94
C GLY A 27 13.34 7.00 -22.51
N ILE A 28 13.15 6.85 -23.83
CA ILE A 28 13.27 5.53 -24.50
C ILE A 28 14.69 4.99 -24.40
N LYS A 29 15.70 5.85 -24.60
CA LYS A 29 17.10 5.46 -24.45
C LYS A 29 17.40 5.02 -23.00
N GLU A 30 16.95 5.78 -22.02
CA GLU A 30 17.13 5.44 -20.60
C GLU A 30 16.44 4.12 -20.23
N LEU A 31 15.22 3.89 -20.73
CA LEU A 31 14.54 2.60 -20.58
C LEU A 31 15.35 1.46 -21.20
N ASN A 32 15.96 1.65 -22.38
CA ASN A 32 16.77 0.61 -23.01
C ASN A 32 18.03 0.29 -22.21
N GLU A 33 18.63 1.28 -21.55
CA GLU A 33 19.78 1.12 -20.65
C GLU A 33 19.38 0.59 -19.26
N LEU A 34 18.09 0.59 -18.91
CA LEU A 34 17.61 0.05 -17.63
C LEU A 34 17.90 -1.44 -17.52
N VAL A 35 18.74 -1.77 -16.55
CA VAL A 35 19.10 -3.12 -16.12
C VAL A 35 19.14 -3.16 -14.59
N PRO A 36 18.93 -4.33 -13.97
CA PRO A 36 19.10 -4.46 -12.53
C PRO A 36 20.57 -4.26 -12.14
N ILE A 37 20.79 -3.61 -11.00
CA ILE A 37 22.12 -3.31 -10.46
C ILE A 37 22.24 -3.80 -9.01
N THR A 38 23.46 -3.74 -8.46
CA THR A 38 23.77 -4.22 -7.10
C THR A 38 24.09 -3.08 -6.11
N ASP A 39 24.21 -1.85 -6.60
CA ASP A 39 24.47 -0.67 -5.76
C ASP A 39 23.19 -0.21 -5.05
N SER A 40 23.09 -0.51 -3.75
CA SER A 40 21.93 -0.20 -2.91
C SER A 40 21.57 1.28 -2.88
N GLU A 41 22.55 2.19 -2.86
CA GLU A 41 22.28 3.62 -2.84
C GLU A 41 21.67 4.08 -4.15
N LYS A 42 22.18 3.55 -5.27
CA LYS A 42 21.67 3.89 -6.60
C LYS A 42 20.26 3.31 -6.82
N ILE A 43 19.99 2.08 -6.36
CA ILE A 43 18.64 1.50 -6.39
C ILE A 43 17.68 2.35 -5.56
N GLN A 44 18.08 2.75 -4.34
CA GLN A 44 17.24 3.60 -3.49
C GLN A 44 16.93 4.94 -4.14
N ARG A 45 17.91 5.58 -4.80
CA ARG A 45 17.67 6.82 -5.55
C ARG A 45 16.66 6.61 -6.68
N TRP A 46 16.76 5.52 -7.44
CA TRP A 46 15.78 5.21 -8.48
C TRP A 46 14.39 4.90 -7.95
N LEU A 47 14.28 4.29 -6.76
CA LEU A 47 13.02 4.08 -6.06
C LEU A 47 12.42 5.40 -5.56
N ASP A 48 13.24 6.28 -4.99
CA ASP A 48 12.83 7.61 -4.54
C ASP A 48 12.31 8.47 -5.72
N GLU A 49 12.98 8.42 -6.87
CA GLU A 49 12.50 9.02 -8.12
C GLU A 49 11.13 8.47 -8.54
N THR A 50 10.97 7.14 -8.53
CA THR A 50 9.71 6.48 -8.87
C THR A 50 8.60 6.87 -7.87
N LYS A 51 8.95 7.03 -6.58
CA LYS A 51 8.03 7.46 -5.53
C LYS A 51 7.54 8.88 -5.76
N ASP A 52 8.44 9.81 -6.03
CA ASP A 52 8.09 11.20 -6.35
C ASP A 52 7.18 11.25 -7.60
N GLY A 53 7.52 10.49 -8.65
CA GLY A 53 6.68 10.36 -9.84
C GLY A 53 5.29 9.81 -9.54
N ALA A 54 5.20 8.79 -8.68
CA ALA A 54 3.93 8.17 -8.27
C ALA A 54 3.06 9.13 -7.43
N ASP A 55 3.68 9.92 -6.54
CA ASP A 55 2.98 10.95 -5.76
C ASP A 55 2.46 12.08 -6.65
N ILE A 56 3.29 12.59 -7.57
CA ILE A 56 2.86 13.60 -8.55
C ILE A 56 1.71 13.07 -9.41
N LEU A 57 1.81 11.81 -9.89
CA LEU A 57 0.75 11.18 -10.67
C LEU A 57 -0.57 11.06 -9.89
N ARG A 58 -0.49 10.80 -8.58
CA ARG A 58 -1.66 10.67 -7.69
C ARG A 58 -2.29 12.03 -7.36
N LEU A 59 -1.49 13.06 -7.13
CA LEU A 59 -1.94 14.38 -6.67
C LEU A 59 -2.31 15.32 -7.83
N GLU A 60 -1.52 15.37 -8.90
CA GLU A 60 -1.66 16.34 -10.00
C GLU A 60 -1.90 15.70 -11.38
N GLY A 61 -1.86 14.36 -11.50
CA GLY A 61 -2.10 13.67 -12.77
C GLY A 61 -0.85 13.43 -13.63
N GLY A 62 0.33 13.72 -13.11
CA GLY A 62 1.63 13.45 -13.73
C GLY A 62 2.31 14.71 -14.25
N ILE A 63 3.57 14.57 -14.67
CA ILE A 63 4.37 15.70 -15.19
C ILE A 63 3.91 16.02 -16.63
N PRO A 64 3.63 17.29 -16.98
CA PRO A 64 3.12 17.68 -18.29
C PRO A 64 4.25 17.72 -19.33
N LEU A 65 4.58 16.58 -19.93
CA LEU A 65 5.62 16.46 -20.96
C LEU A 65 4.99 16.16 -22.33
N PRO A 66 5.26 16.98 -23.37
CA PRO A 66 4.90 16.67 -24.75
C PRO A 66 5.90 15.69 -25.37
N LYS A 67 5.61 15.22 -26.60
CA LYS A 67 6.58 14.46 -27.39
C LYS A 67 7.81 15.32 -27.73
N LEU A 68 8.96 14.93 -27.21
CA LEU A 68 10.26 15.57 -27.43
C LEU A 68 11.16 14.67 -28.29
N SER A 69 11.77 15.27 -29.32
CA SER A 69 12.75 14.61 -30.17
C SER A 69 14.14 14.70 -29.58
N ASP A 70 15.03 13.76 -29.93
CA ASP A 70 16.45 13.88 -29.64
C ASP A 70 17.07 15.09 -30.37
N ILE A 71 17.69 15.99 -29.59
CA ILE A 71 18.36 17.21 -30.08
C ILE A 71 19.89 17.10 -30.09
N THR A 72 20.45 15.94 -29.72
CA THR A 72 21.91 15.72 -29.59
C THR A 72 22.64 16.03 -30.90
N SER A 73 22.06 15.65 -32.04
CA SER A 73 22.68 15.88 -33.35
C SER A 73 22.72 17.36 -33.75
N GLN A 74 21.70 18.12 -33.34
CA GLN A 74 21.50 19.53 -33.56
C GLN A 74 22.50 20.32 -32.70
N MET A 75 22.65 19.93 -31.42
CA MET A 75 23.65 20.52 -30.53
C MET A 75 25.08 20.29 -31.06
N LYS A 76 25.42 19.08 -31.49
CA LYS A 76 26.73 18.79 -32.13
C LYS A 76 26.99 19.63 -33.38
N ARG A 77 25.95 19.93 -34.16
CA ARG A 77 26.07 20.77 -35.36
C ARG A 77 26.31 22.24 -35.01
N LEU A 78 25.64 22.76 -33.99
CA LEU A 78 25.90 24.11 -33.46
C LEU A 78 27.36 24.25 -32.96
N ALA A 79 27.91 23.20 -32.34
CA ALA A 79 29.28 23.18 -31.84
C ALA A 79 30.36 23.38 -32.92
N ILE A 80 30.05 23.02 -34.18
CA ILE A 80 30.96 23.16 -35.34
C ILE A 80 30.56 24.31 -36.27
N ASP A 81 29.91 25.35 -35.73
CA ASP A 81 29.43 26.53 -36.46
C ASP A 81 28.42 26.24 -37.57
N GLY A 82 27.70 25.12 -37.46
CA GLY A 82 26.67 24.74 -38.42
C GLY A 82 25.35 25.49 -38.18
N VAL A 83 24.67 25.86 -39.28
CA VAL A 83 23.33 26.48 -39.24
C VAL A 83 22.26 25.40 -39.15
N LEU A 84 21.33 25.55 -38.20
CA LEU A 84 20.20 24.65 -38.03
C LEU A 84 19.08 24.98 -39.01
N SER A 85 18.35 23.95 -39.44
CA SER A 85 17.14 24.13 -40.24
C SER A 85 15.98 24.65 -39.38
N GLY A 86 14.91 25.13 -40.03
CA GLY A 86 13.70 25.55 -39.32
C GLY A 86 13.09 24.44 -38.46
N THR A 87 13.10 23.18 -38.93
CA THR A 87 12.59 22.03 -38.17
C THR A 87 13.47 21.70 -36.97
N GLU A 88 14.79 21.79 -37.12
CA GLU A 88 15.75 21.56 -36.03
C GLU A 88 15.60 22.64 -34.94
N LEU A 89 15.45 23.92 -35.33
CA LEU A 89 15.20 25.02 -34.39
C LEU A 89 13.84 24.89 -33.70
N ALA A 90 12.80 24.41 -34.39
CA ALA A 90 11.50 24.15 -33.79
C ALA A 90 11.57 23.04 -32.71
N GLN A 91 12.37 22.00 -32.94
CA GLN A 91 12.62 20.95 -31.94
C GLN A 91 13.31 21.51 -30.69
N VAL A 92 14.35 22.34 -30.87
CA VAL A 92 15.03 23.02 -29.75
C VAL A 92 14.08 23.98 -29.02
N GLY A 93 13.28 24.75 -29.75
CA GLY A 93 12.27 25.63 -29.18
C GLY A 93 11.23 24.88 -28.35
N ARG A 94 10.84 23.67 -28.77
CA ARG A 94 9.94 22.81 -27.98
C ARG A 94 10.57 22.37 -26.66
N VAL A 95 11.87 22.04 -26.64
CA VAL A 95 12.59 21.72 -25.40
C VAL A 95 12.58 22.92 -24.45
N LEU A 96 12.91 24.12 -24.93
CA LEU A 96 12.91 25.35 -24.11
C LEU A 96 11.51 25.67 -23.54
N LYS A 97 10.47 25.65 -24.37
CA LYS A 97 9.09 25.88 -23.93
C LYS A 97 8.62 24.83 -22.91
N THR A 98 9.01 23.57 -23.09
CA THR A 98 8.70 22.49 -22.14
C THR A 98 9.45 22.70 -20.83
N THR A 99 10.70 23.14 -20.90
CA THR A 99 11.52 23.47 -19.72
C THR A 99 10.83 24.51 -18.84
N GLU A 100 10.31 25.59 -19.43
CA GLU A 100 9.53 26.61 -18.73
C GLU A 100 8.26 26.02 -18.11
N SER A 101 7.49 25.27 -18.90
CA SER A 101 6.22 24.67 -18.45
C SER A 101 6.41 23.71 -17.27
N VAL A 102 7.50 22.94 -17.29
CA VAL A 102 7.87 22.01 -16.21
C VAL A 102 8.36 22.79 -14.98
N THR A 103 9.17 23.83 -15.17
CA THR A 103 9.64 24.68 -14.05
C THR A 103 8.44 25.29 -13.32
N GLU A 104 7.51 25.92 -14.05
CA GLU A 104 6.27 26.47 -13.48
C GLU A 104 5.40 25.42 -12.79
N PHE A 105 5.38 24.18 -13.32
CA PHE A 105 4.65 23.08 -12.70
C PHE A 105 5.25 22.71 -11.34
N PHE A 106 6.56 22.60 -11.23
CA PHE A 106 7.24 22.29 -9.97
C PHE A 106 7.19 23.45 -8.97
N ASP A 107 7.20 24.70 -9.43
CA ASP A 107 6.98 25.87 -8.56
C ASP A 107 5.59 25.80 -7.91
N LYS A 108 4.55 25.47 -8.68
CA LYS A 108 3.19 25.26 -8.14
C LYS A 108 3.09 24.09 -7.16
N LEU A 109 3.82 23.00 -7.40
CA LEU A 109 3.92 21.89 -6.43
C LEU A 109 4.51 22.36 -5.10
N ASN A 110 5.57 23.17 -5.18
CA ASN A 110 6.24 23.71 -4.00
C ASN A 110 5.34 24.70 -3.23
N GLU A 111 4.59 25.56 -3.92
CA GLU A 111 3.56 26.43 -3.32
C GLU A 111 2.48 25.63 -2.57
N LYS A 112 2.12 24.46 -3.08
CA LYS A 112 1.19 23.52 -2.44
C LYS A 112 1.81 22.71 -1.28
N GLN A 113 3.10 22.93 -0.98
CA GLN A 113 3.85 22.21 0.06
C GLN A 113 3.86 20.69 -0.14
N ILE A 114 3.92 20.23 -1.38
CA ILE A 114 4.06 18.80 -1.70
C ILE A 114 5.53 18.41 -1.46
N GLU A 115 5.77 17.49 -0.54
CA GLU A 115 7.12 17.00 -0.26
C GLU A 115 7.55 15.96 -1.30
N LEU A 116 8.69 16.19 -1.96
CA LEU A 116 9.34 15.26 -2.89
C LEU A 116 10.76 14.97 -2.39
N ARG A 117 11.21 13.72 -2.54
CA ARG A 117 12.51 13.24 -2.02
C ARG A 117 13.69 13.72 -2.86
N LEU A 118 13.56 13.68 -4.19
CA LEU A 118 14.66 13.94 -5.13
C LEU A 118 14.31 14.90 -6.25
N LEU A 119 13.08 14.89 -6.77
CA LEU A 119 12.76 15.59 -8.02
C LEU A 119 13.05 17.10 -7.98
N TYR A 120 12.87 17.76 -6.82
CA TYR A 120 13.24 19.18 -6.68
C TYR A 120 14.72 19.47 -6.97
N LYS A 121 15.63 18.52 -6.68
CA LYS A 121 17.06 18.67 -6.98
C LYS A 121 17.36 18.59 -8.48
N PHE A 122 16.58 17.83 -9.24
CA PHE A 122 16.73 17.82 -10.70
C PHE A 122 16.28 19.13 -11.31
N ILE A 123 15.18 19.71 -10.81
CA ILE A 123 14.66 20.99 -11.29
C ILE A 123 15.62 22.14 -10.98
N THR A 124 16.36 22.12 -9.87
CA THR A 124 17.40 23.14 -9.61
C THR A 124 18.55 23.13 -10.62
N ASN A 125 18.74 22.03 -11.35
CA ASN A 125 19.75 21.92 -12.41
C ASN A 125 19.21 22.28 -13.80
N ILE A 126 17.91 22.56 -13.92
CA ILE A 126 17.32 23.05 -15.16
C ILE A 126 17.63 24.54 -15.33
N SER A 127 18.03 24.92 -16.54
CA SER A 127 18.29 26.32 -16.88
C SER A 127 17.15 26.89 -17.73
N SER A 128 16.42 27.86 -17.19
CA SER A 128 15.35 28.55 -17.94
C SER A 128 15.93 29.68 -18.81
N LEU A 129 15.53 29.72 -20.09
CA LEU A 129 16.02 30.67 -21.10
C LEU A 129 14.84 31.41 -21.76
N PRO A 130 14.06 32.22 -21.01
CA PRO A 130 12.78 32.77 -21.46
C PRO A 130 12.90 33.70 -22.67
N GLU A 131 13.95 34.51 -22.73
CA GLU A 131 14.16 35.44 -23.85
C GLU A 131 14.39 34.68 -25.17
N ILE A 132 15.17 33.59 -25.12
CA ILE A 132 15.50 32.76 -26.28
C ILE A 132 14.29 31.94 -26.70
N SER A 133 13.60 31.33 -25.75
CA SER A 133 12.35 30.59 -25.98
C SER A 133 11.30 31.47 -26.65
N GLN A 134 11.11 32.70 -26.15
CA GLN A 134 10.18 33.66 -26.73
C GLN A 134 10.63 34.12 -28.13
N ARG A 135 11.93 34.35 -28.33
CA ARG A 135 12.49 34.69 -29.65
C ARG A 135 12.24 33.57 -30.66
N LEU A 136 12.49 32.31 -30.32
CA LEU A 136 12.21 31.17 -31.20
C LEU A 136 10.71 31.03 -31.50
N THR A 137 9.85 31.09 -30.48
CA THR A 137 8.38 30.96 -30.63
C THR A 137 7.79 32.05 -31.50
N ARG A 138 8.35 33.28 -31.46
CA ARG A 138 7.95 34.38 -32.35
C ARG A 138 8.47 34.25 -33.77
N SER A 139 9.46 33.38 -34.01
CA SER A 139 10.16 33.31 -35.29
C SER A 139 9.82 32.07 -36.09
N ILE A 140 9.47 30.97 -35.43
CA ILE A 140 9.32 29.65 -36.05
C ILE A 140 8.08 28.96 -35.48
N GLU A 141 7.25 28.39 -36.36
CA GLU A 141 6.13 27.51 -36.01
C GLU A 141 6.60 26.10 -35.64
N GLU A 142 5.74 25.28 -35.03
CA GLU A 142 6.13 23.94 -34.58
C GLU A 142 6.54 22.98 -35.71
N ASP A 143 6.16 23.25 -36.96
CA ASP A 143 6.53 22.49 -38.16
C ASP A 143 7.86 22.96 -38.80
N GLY A 144 8.48 24.00 -38.24
CA GLY A 144 9.71 24.60 -38.76
C GLY A 144 9.50 25.74 -39.76
N ARG A 145 8.26 26.17 -40.02
CA ARG A 145 7.99 27.32 -40.89
C ARG A 145 8.38 28.64 -40.21
N ILE A 146 9.12 29.49 -40.91
CA ILE A 146 9.51 30.81 -40.42
C ILE A 146 8.33 31.78 -40.54
N LEU A 147 8.00 32.44 -39.43
CA LEU A 147 6.91 33.40 -39.30
C LEU A 147 7.28 34.79 -39.82
N ASP A 148 6.28 35.57 -40.23
CA ASP A 148 6.46 36.97 -40.63
C ASP A 148 7.04 37.82 -39.49
N THR A 149 6.72 37.46 -38.25
CA THR A 149 7.22 38.10 -37.03
C THR A 149 8.69 37.82 -36.73
N ALA A 150 9.34 36.93 -37.51
CA ALA A 150 10.76 36.63 -37.33
C ALA A 150 11.67 37.81 -37.68
N SER A 151 11.28 38.64 -38.66
CA SER A 151 12.01 39.83 -39.10
C SER A 151 11.06 40.80 -39.81
N PRO A 152 11.09 42.11 -39.50
CA PRO A 152 10.33 43.13 -40.23
C PRO A 152 10.61 43.12 -41.74
N LYS A 153 11.85 42.80 -42.13
CA LYS A 153 12.26 42.71 -43.54
C LYS A 153 11.64 41.52 -44.25
N LEU A 154 11.53 40.37 -43.58
CA LEU A 154 10.83 39.20 -44.13
C LEU A 154 9.34 39.48 -44.35
N ALA A 155 8.68 40.10 -43.37
CA ALA A 155 7.27 40.52 -43.50
C ALA A 155 7.06 41.47 -44.68
N GLN A 156 7.96 42.45 -44.87
CA GLN A 156 7.92 43.36 -46.00
C GLN A 156 8.09 42.62 -47.35
N ILE A 157 9.04 41.69 -47.45
CA ILE A 157 9.27 40.89 -48.67
C ILE A 157 8.03 40.04 -48.98
N ARG A 158 7.44 39.36 -47.99
CA ARG A 158 6.22 38.54 -48.19
C ARG A 158 5.02 39.40 -48.61
N HIS A 159 4.86 40.60 -48.05
CA HIS A 159 3.86 41.56 -48.53
C HIS A 159 4.11 41.98 -49.99
N GLN A 160 5.37 42.19 -50.40
CA GLN A 160 5.71 42.49 -51.79
C GLN A 160 5.40 41.32 -52.72
N ILE A 161 5.71 40.07 -52.31
CA ILE A 161 5.34 38.85 -53.03
C ILE A 161 3.83 38.81 -53.26
N ALA A 162 3.04 38.88 -52.18
CA ALA A 162 1.57 38.81 -52.27
C ALA A 162 0.98 39.92 -53.15
N ARG A 163 1.51 41.15 -53.05
CA ARG A 163 1.08 42.28 -53.89
C ARG A 163 1.42 42.06 -55.36
N THR A 164 2.62 41.59 -55.67
CA THR A 164 3.06 41.32 -57.05
C THR A 164 2.28 40.16 -57.66
N GLU A 165 2.04 39.09 -56.91
CA GLU A 165 1.18 37.97 -57.34
C GLU A 165 -0.25 38.42 -57.64
N SER A 166 -0.86 39.23 -56.75
CA SER A 166 -2.19 39.79 -56.98
C SER A 166 -2.23 40.64 -58.25
N THR A 167 -1.19 41.45 -58.48
CA THR A 167 -1.06 42.27 -59.69
C THR A 167 -0.93 41.41 -60.95
N ILE A 168 -0.12 40.34 -60.91
CA ILE A 168 0.02 39.38 -62.01
C ILE A 168 -1.32 38.72 -62.30
N ARG A 169 -2.00 38.17 -61.28
CA ARG A 169 -3.31 37.52 -61.44
C ARG A 169 -4.34 38.46 -62.04
N SER A 170 -4.45 39.68 -61.54
CA SER A 170 -5.40 40.69 -62.08
C SER A 170 -5.11 41.02 -63.55
N ARG A 171 -3.84 41.12 -63.95
CA ARG A 171 -3.48 41.33 -65.36
C ARG A 171 -3.73 40.09 -66.22
N MET A 172 -3.50 38.90 -65.68
CA MET A 172 -3.71 37.63 -66.37
C MET A 172 -5.20 37.30 -66.56
N GLU A 173 -6.07 37.78 -65.67
CA GLU A 173 -7.53 37.64 -65.81
C GLU A 173 -8.07 38.27 -67.10
N ASN A 174 -7.42 39.32 -67.62
CA ASN A 174 -7.79 39.95 -68.88
C ASN A 174 -7.57 39.02 -70.09
N TYR A 175 -6.69 38.02 -69.96
CA TYR A 175 -6.42 37.03 -71.01
C TYR A 175 -7.30 35.78 -70.86
N THR A 176 -7.65 35.41 -69.63
CA THR A 176 -8.43 34.19 -69.36
C THR A 176 -9.95 34.41 -69.44
N LYS A 177 -10.43 35.66 -69.33
CA LYS A 177 -11.86 36.03 -69.46
C LYS A 177 -12.12 36.79 -70.77
N GLY A 178 -13.34 36.68 -71.30
CA GLY A 178 -13.77 37.42 -72.50
C GLY A 178 -13.36 36.76 -73.83
N ASN A 179 -13.21 37.57 -74.90
CA ASN A 179 -12.97 37.08 -76.27
C ASN A 179 -11.59 36.40 -76.46
N GLU A 180 -10.61 36.74 -75.63
CA GLU A 180 -9.24 36.19 -75.65
C GLU A 180 -9.19 34.69 -75.28
N SER A 181 -10.13 34.23 -74.44
CA SER A 181 -10.22 32.83 -73.99
C SER A 181 -10.34 31.80 -75.14
N LYS A 182 -10.82 32.21 -76.32
CA LYS A 182 -11.01 31.34 -77.49
C LYS A 182 -9.68 30.80 -78.06
N TYR A 183 -8.60 31.57 -77.86
CA TYR A 183 -7.25 31.24 -78.32
C TYR A 183 -6.48 30.40 -77.29
N LEU A 184 -7.01 30.26 -76.07
CA LEU A 184 -6.44 29.42 -75.02
C LEU A 184 -6.89 27.96 -75.17
N SER A 185 -6.03 27.03 -74.75
CA SER A 185 -6.41 25.63 -74.57
C SER A 185 -7.30 25.47 -73.34
N GLU A 186 -6.99 26.18 -72.26
CA GLU A 186 -7.80 26.26 -71.04
C GLU A 186 -7.82 27.70 -70.52
N GLY A 187 -8.98 28.19 -70.08
CA GLY A 187 -9.16 29.56 -69.57
C GLY A 187 -8.67 29.75 -68.13
N ILE A 188 -7.51 29.18 -67.79
CA ILE A 188 -6.93 29.25 -66.44
C ILE A 188 -5.50 29.77 -66.49
N VAL A 189 -5.10 30.46 -65.43
CA VAL A 189 -3.70 30.83 -65.21
C VAL A 189 -3.01 29.63 -64.56
N THR A 190 -1.89 29.21 -65.12
CA THR A 190 -1.09 28.08 -64.60
C THR A 190 0.32 28.53 -64.28
N ILE A 191 1.07 27.69 -63.56
CA ILE A 191 2.48 27.96 -63.23
C ILE A 191 3.35 26.95 -63.99
N ARG A 192 4.40 27.45 -64.65
CA ARG A 192 5.47 26.66 -65.30
C ARG A 192 6.81 27.30 -64.97
N ASP A 193 7.77 26.49 -64.54
CA ASP A 193 9.10 26.95 -64.11
C ASP A 193 9.06 28.14 -63.13
N ASP A 194 8.17 28.05 -62.13
CA ASP A 194 7.90 29.10 -61.13
C ASP A 194 7.38 30.44 -61.72
N ARG A 195 6.86 30.45 -62.95
CA ARG A 195 6.30 31.64 -63.61
C ARG A 195 4.82 31.46 -63.92
N PHE A 196 4.05 32.54 -63.77
CA PHE A 196 2.65 32.57 -64.19
C PHE A 196 2.56 32.63 -65.72
N VAL A 197 1.88 31.66 -66.31
CA VAL A 197 1.72 31.47 -67.76
C VAL A 197 0.26 31.17 -68.12
N ILE A 198 -0.09 31.42 -69.38
CA ILE A 198 -1.36 31.01 -69.98
C ILE A 198 -1.15 29.88 -70.99
N PRO A 199 -2.00 28.85 -71.00
CA PRO A 199 -1.92 27.77 -71.98
C PRO A 199 -2.59 28.19 -73.30
N VAL A 200 -1.80 28.47 -74.31
CA VAL A 200 -2.23 28.94 -75.64
C VAL A 200 -2.21 27.78 -76.63
N LYS A 201 -3.23 27.67 -77.50
CA LYS A 201 -3.19 26.68 -78.60
C LYS A 201 -2.04 27.01 -79.55
N ALA A 202 -1.28 26.01 -79.97
CA ALA A 202 -0.05 26.20 -80.76
C ALA A 202 -0.25 27.06 -82.02
N GLU A 203 -1.43 26.97 -82.65
CA GLU A 203 -1.84 27.74 -83.84
C GLU A 203 -1.90 29.26 -83.59
N TYR A 204 -2.13 29.69 -82.34
CA TYR A 204 -2.26 31.09 -81.95
C TYR A 204 -1.07 31.62 -81.14
N LYS A 205 0.11 30.97 -81.25
CA LYS A 205 1.34 31.35 -80.54
C LYS A 205 1.69 32.84 -80.60
N GLN A 206 1.46 33.48 -81.75
CA GLN A 206 1.82 34.88 -82.00
C GLN A 206 0.78 35.89 -81.46
N HIS A 207 -0.39 35.44 -81.02
CA HIS A 207 -1.51 36.32 -80.67
C HIS A 207 -1.27 37.12 -79.38
N PHE A 208 -0.79 36.44 -78.33
CA PHE A 208 -0.57 37.05 -77.01
C PHE A 208 0.81 37.71 -76.85
N GLY A 209 1.75 37.38 -77.75
CA GLY A 209 3.16 37.78 -77.64
C GLY A 209 3.84 37.24 -76.37
N GLY A 210 5.11 37.58 -76.18
CA GLY A 210 5.88 37.20 -74.99
C GLY A 210 6.74 35.95 -75.17
N ILE A 211 7.02 35.26 -74.06
CA ILE A 211 8.05 34.22 -73.97
C ILE A 211 7.38 32.85 -73.77
N VAL A 212 7.79 31.85 -74.54
CA VAL A 212 7.35 30.46 -74.34
C VAL A 212 8.26 29.79 -73.32
N HIS A 213 7.69 29.25 -72.24
CA HIS A 213 8.44 28.54 -71.19
C HIS A 213 8.37 27.03 -71.34
N ASP A 214 7.23 26.51 -71.77
CA ASP A 214 7.00 25.06 -71.84
C ASP A 214 6.01 24.71 -72.96
N GLN A 215 5.96 23.43 -73.33
CA GLN A 215 5.07 22.87 -74.35
C GLN A 215 4.46 21.55 -73.87
N SER A 216 3.18 21.31 -74.17
CA SER A 216 2.53 20.04 -73.85
C SER A 216 3.20 18.85 -74.56
N SER A 217 3.06 17.65 -73.99
CA SER A 217 3.60 16.40 -74.58
C SER A 217 3.09 16.12 -76.00
N THR A 218 1.88 16.58 -76.34
CA THR A 218 1.29 16.48 -77.69
C THR A 218 1.72 17.61 -78.62
N GLY A 219 2.42 18.61 -78.11
CA GLY A 219 2.84 19.81 -78.83
C GLY A 219 1.73 20.83 -79.12
N GLN A 220 0.48 20.51 -78.80
CA GLN A 220 -0.71 21.30 -79.18
C GLN A 220 -0.96 22.53 -78.28
N THR A 221 -0.38 22.56 -77.08
CA THR A 221 -0.51 23.67 -76.14
C THR A 221 0.88 24.23 -75.81
N LEU A 222 1.02 25.55 -75.90
CA LEU A 222 2.21 26.29 -75.54
C LEU A 222 1.93 27.11 -74.27
N PHE A 223 2.81 27.03 -73.28
CA PHE A 223 2.71 27.82 -72.07
C PHE A 223 3.46 29.14 -72.26
N ILE A 224 2.70 30.21 -72.45
CA ILE A 224 3.24 31.54 -72.81
C ILE A 224 3.11 32.48 -71.62
N GLU A 225 4.18 33.21 -71.33
CA GLU A 225 4.22 34.38 -70.45
C GLU A 225 3.99 35.65 -71.28
N PRO A 226 2.82 36.32 -71.17
CA PRO A 226 2.54 37.53 -71.93
C PRO A 226 3.49 38.68 -71.58
N GLY A 227 3.86 39.49 -72.56
CA GLY A 227 4.80 40.61 -72.36
C GLY A 227 4.39 41.58 -71.23
N ALA A 228 3.08 41.77 -71.00
CA ALA A 228 2.54 42.65 -69.97
C ALA A 228 2.79 42.18 -68.51
N VAL A 229 3.18 40.91 -68.32
CA VAL A 229 3.47 40.31 -67.00
C VAL A 229 4.92 39.89 -66.82
N VAL A 230 5.75 39.89 -67.89
CA VAL A 230 7.18 39.48 -67.82
C VAL A 230 7.94 40.22 -66.72
N GLU A 231 7.82 41.56 -66.67
CA GLU A 231 8.47 42.37 -65.65
C GLU A 231 8.00 42.02 -64.22
N TYR A 232 6.71 41.76 -64.03
CA TYR A 232 6.15 41.40 -62.74
C TYR A 232 6.57 40.00 -62.28
N ASN A 233 6.62 39.03 -63.19
CA ASN A 233 7.14 37.69 -62.89
C ASN A 233 8.64 37.74 -62.55
N ASN A 234 9.43 38.58 -63.24
CA ASN A 234 10.83 38.82 -62.89
C ASN A 234 10.97 39.44 -61.49
N GLN A 235 10.17 40.46 -61.16
CA GLN A 235 10.12 41.06 -59.83
C GLN A 235 9.68 40.06 -58.76
N LEU A 236 8.64 39.25 -59.03
CA LEU A 236 8.18 38.19 -58.14
C LEU A 236 9.33 37.21 -57.85
N ARG A 237 10.05 36.77 -58.89
CA ARG A 237 11.19 35.87 -58.74
C ARG A 237 12.30 36.50 -57.90
N GLN A 238 12.59 37.79 -58.09
CA GLN A 238 13.56 38.52 -57.26
C GLN A 238 13.12 38.57 -55.79
N HIS A 239 11.84 38.85 -55.53
CA HIS A 239 11.30 38.86 -54.17
C HIS A 239 11.33 37.46 -53.52
N GLN A 240 10.99 36.39 -54.27
CA GLN A 240 11.09 35.01 -53.78
C GLN A 240 12.54 34.59 -53.47
N LEU A 241 13.52 35.01 -54.28
CA LEU A 241 14.93 34.78 -53.99
C LEU A 241 15.39 35.57 -52.75
N ALA A 242 14.96 36.83 -52.62
CA ALA A 242 15.23 37.65 -51.45
C ALA A 242 14.59 37.05 -50.17
N GLU A 243 13.40 36.46 -50.29
CA GLU A 243 12.75 35.75 -49.19
C GLU A 243 13.60 34.57 -48.72
N LYS A 244 14.06 33.71 -49.64
CA LYS A 244 14.92 32.57 -49.30
C LYS A 244 16.23 33.00 -48.64
N GLN A 245 16.85 34.07 -49.13
CA GLN A 245 18.07 34.63 -48.54
C GLN A 245 17.81 35.18 -47.13
N GLU A 246 16.73 35.94 -46.95
CA GLU A 246 16.36 36.48 -45.63
C GLU A 246 16.04 35.35 -44.64
N GLN A 247 15.34 34.30 -45.08
CA GLN A 247 15.09 33.11 -44.28
C GLN A 247 16.40 32.44 -43.82
N GLN A 248 17.39 32.28 -44.72
CA GLN A 248 18.69 31.72 -44.36
C GLN A 248 19.44 32.59 -43.33
N LEU A 249 19.38 33.92 -43.46
CA LEU A 249 19.97 34.85 -42.50
C LEU A 249 19.32 34.73 -41.12
N ILE A 250 17.99 34.64 -41.07
CA ILE A 250 17.24 34.45 -39.82
C ILE A 250 17.62 33.11 -39.17
N LEU A 251 17.72 32.03 -39.94
CA LEU A 251 18.13 30.72 -39.41
C LEU A 251 19.56 30.76 -38.84
N ALA A 252 20.48 31.44 -39.52
CA ALA A 252 21.85 31.63 -39.03
C ALA A 252 21.89 32.47 -37.74
N GLU A 253 21.13 33.57 -37.69
CA GLU A 253 21.02 34.42 -36.49
C GLU A 253 20.47 33.64 -35.29
N LEU A 254 19.38 32.88 -35.49
CA LEU A 254 18.78 32.07 -34.43
C LEU A 254 19.70 30.92 -33.99
N SER A 255 20.47 30.33 -34.91
CA SER A 255 21.46 29.30 -34.58
C SER A 255 22.60 29.89 -33.74
N GLU A 256 23.13 31.06 -34.11
CA GLU A 256 24.18 31.74 -33.36
C GLU A 256 23.70 32.18 -31.96
N LEU A 257 22.43 32.57 -31.84
CA LEU A 257 21.80 32.90 -30.55
C LEU A 257 21.80 31.72 -29.56
N LEU A 258 21.62 30.49 -30.05
CA LEU A 258 21.56 29.28 -29.22
C LEU A 258 22.94 28.78 -28.79
N LYS A 259 23.97 29.09 -29.57
CA LYS A 259 25.33 28.54 -29.44
C LYS A 259 25.96 28.70 -28.05
N PRO A 260 25.85 29.85 -27.35
CA PRO A 260 26.42 29.99 -26.01
C PRO A 260 25.78 29.08 -24.97
N TYR A 261 24.55 28.60 -25.22
CA TYR A 261 23.71 27.86 -24.27
C TYR A 261 23.55 26.38 -24.64
N GLN A 262 24.43 25.86 -25.50
CA GLN A 262 24.33 24.49 -26.00
C GLN A 262 24.30 23.46 -24.87
N THR A 263 25.18 23.62 -23.87
CA THR A 263 25.32 22.67 -22.76
C THR A 263 24.07 22.67 -21.88
N GLU A 264 23.53 23.85 -21.62
CA GLU A 264 22.31 24.07 -20.84
C GLU A 264 21.09 23.45 -21.54
N ILE A 265 20.97 23.65 -22.86
CA ILE A 265 19.89 23.09 -23.67
C ILE A 265 19.97 21.55 -23.71
N GLU A 266 21.16 20.99 -23.89
CA GLU A 266 21.40 19.54 -23.89
C GLU A 266 21.08 18.93 -22.51
N ASN A 267 21.52 19.57 -21.43
CA ASN A 267 21.20 19.18 -20.07
C ASN A 267 19.68 19.25 -19.79
N ASN A 268 19.00 20.30 -20.23
CA ASN A 268 17.55 20.42 -20.12
C ASN A 268 16.84 19.26 -20.85
N ALA A 269 17.25 18.93 -22.07
CA ALA A 269 16.69 17.81 -22.82
C ALA A 269 16.90 16.47 -22.09
N HIS A 270 18.07 16.26 -21.51
CA HIS A 270 18.36 15.07 -20.70
C HIS A 270 17.47 14.99 -19.45
N ILE A 271 17.35 16.09 -18.68
CA ILE A 271 16.51 16.12 -17.48
C ILE A 271 15.04 15.90 -17.84
N LEU A 272 14.53 16.54 -18.90
CA LEU A 272 13.16 16.34 -19.37
C LEU A 272 12.91 14.88 -19.80
N GLY A 273 13.88 14.24 -20.46
CA GLY A 273 13.84 12.82 -20.79
C GLY A 273 13.78 11.92 -19.56
N HIS A 274 14.58 12.23 -18.54
CA HIS A 274 14.58 11.51 -17.27
C HIS A 274 13.26 11.69 -16.51
N LEU A 275 12.68 12.89 -16.51
CA LEU A 275 11.35 13.14 -15.93
C LEU A 275 10.25 12.35 -16.66
N ASP A 276 10.35 12.20 -17.98
CA ASP A 276 9.45 11.35 -18.76
C ASP A 276 9.58 9.87 -18.36
N PHE A 277 10.81 9.39 -18.19
CA PHE A 277 11.09 8.04 -17.71
C PHE A 277 10.50 7.79 -16.32
N ILE A 278 10.65 8.73 -15.38
CA ILE A 278 10.03 8.66 -14.05
C ILE A 278 8.50 8.63 -14.16
N ASN A 279 7.90 9.47 -15.00
CA ASN A 279 6.45 9.49 -15.24
C ASN A 279 5.96 8.15 -15.80
N ALA A 280 6.73 7.52 -16.69
CA ALA A 280 6.44 6.19 -17.23
C ALA A 280 6.53 5.09 -16.16
N LYS A 281 7.58 5.09 -15.32
CA LYS A 281 7.69 4.19 -14.15
C LYS A 281 6.46 4.31 -13.23
N ALA A 282 6.06 5.54 -12.91
CA ALA A 282 4.90 5.83 -12.05
C ALA A 282 3.57 5.34 -12.66
N ARG A 283 3.36 5.54 -13.97
CA ARG A 283 2.16 5.06 -14.68
C ARG A 283 2.10 3.54 -14.72
N TYR A 284 3.23 2.89 -14.99
CA TYR A 284 3.33 1.43 -14.96
C TYR A 284 3.06 0.88 -13.55
N ALA A 285 3.63 1.50 -12.51
CA ALA A 285 3.38 1.13 -11.13
C ALA A 285 1.89 1.23 -10.77
N LYS A 286 1.22 2.32 -11.19
CA LYS A 286 -0.23 2.50 -11.00
C LYS A 286 -1.04 1.43 -11.73
N GLN A 287 -0.70 1.09 -12.97
CA GLN A 287 -1.38 0.05 -13.75
C GLN A 287 -1.29 -1.32 -13.05
N GLN A 288 -0.10 -1.66 -12.53
CA GLN A 288 0.17 -2.93 -11.87
C GLN A 288 -0.28 -2.97 -10.40
N LYS A 289 -0.78 -1.85 -9.85
CA LYS A 289 -0.99 -1.66 -8.41
C LYS A 289 0.25 -2.08 -7.62
N ALA A 290 1.40 -1.65 -8.10
CA ALA A 290 2.71 -1.92 -7.52
C ALA A 290 3.00 -0.94 -6.37
N THR A 291 3.82 -1.38 -5.43
CA THR A 291 4.22 -0.60 -4.25
C THR A 291 5.73 -0.45 -4.19
N GLU A 292 6.19 0.54 -3.42
CA GLU A 292 7.60 0.78 -3.17
C GLU A 292 8.18 -0.40 -2.34
N PRO A 293 9.15 -1.17 -2.85
CA PRO A 293 9.86 -2.16 -2.06
C PRO A 293 10.81 -1.50 -1.06
N ILE A 294 11.02 -2.16 0.07
CA ILE A 294 12.09 -1.85 1.01
C ILE A 294 13.33 -2.64 0.59
N ILE A 295 14.49 -1.99 0.51
CA ILE A 295 15.76 -2.68 0.31
C ILE A 295 16.21 -3.26 1.65
N SER A 296 16.34 -4.58 1.73
CA SER A 296 16.72 -5.27 2.96
C SER A 296 18.21 -5.10 3.25
N SER A 297 18.55 -4.63 4.45
CA SER A 297 19.95 -4.56 4.91
C SER A 297 20.56 -5.92 5.26
N GLN A 298 19.71 -6.94 5.43
CA GLN A 298 20.09 -8.30 5.80
C GLN A 298 20.04 -9.25 4.60
N ASN A 299 19.83 -8.73 3.37
CA ASN A 299 19.62 -9.53 2.17
C ASN A 299 18.47 -10.54 2.30
N VAL A 300 17.38 -10.12 2.95
CA VAL A 300 16.16 -10.91 3.09
C VAL A 300 15.17 -10.52 2.01
N VAL A 301 14.51 -11.52 1.43
CA VAL A 301 13.36 -11.33 0.54
C VAL A 301 12.09 -11.59 1.34
N LYS A 302 11.17 -10.63 1.37
CA LYS A 302 9.83 -10.75 1.98
C LYS A 302 8.81 -10.10 1.07
N LEU A 303 8.28 -10.85 0.10
CA LEU A 303 7.27 -10.35 -0.83
C LEU A 303 5.88 -10.71 -0.32
N ARG A 304 5.08 -9.70 0.01
CA ARG A 304 3.71 -9.88 0.56
C ARG A 304 2.70 -9.79 -0.58
N ALA A 305 1.86 -10.80 -0.74
CA ALA A 305 0.85 -10.87 -1.80
C ALA A 305 1.42 -10.50 -3.19
N ALA A 306 2.59 -11.04 -3.51
CA ALA A 306 3.28 -10.82 -4.78
C ALA A 306 2.49 -11.43 -5.93
N ARG A 307 2.43 -10.71 -7.05
CA ARG A 307 1.74 -11.15 -8.27
C ARG A 307 2.72 -11.13 -9.43
N HIS A 308 2.56 -12.09 -10.35
CA HIS A 308 3.33 -12.08 -11.59
C HIS A 308 2.92 -10.87 -12.47
N PRO A 309 3.83 -9.95 -12.80
CA PRO A 309 3.50 -8.67 -13.48
C PRO A 309 2.98 -8.83 -14.92
N LEU A 310 3.33 -9.93 -15.59
CA LEU A 310 2.91 -10.22 -16.97
C LEU A 310 1.60 -11.02 -17.07
N ILE A 311 1.03 -11.47 -15.94
CA ILE A 311 -0.25 -12.17 -15.93
C ILE A 311 -1.37 -11.15 -15.69
N ASP A 312 -2.49 -11.30 -16.38
CA ASP A 312 -3.67 -10.45 -16.19
C ASP A 312 -4.01 -10.30 -14.69
N PRO A 313 -4.06 -9.06 -14.16
CA PRO A 313 -4.38 -8.77 -12.76
C PRO A 313 -5.70 -9.38 -12.25
N LYS A 314 -6.63 -9.74 -13.15
CA LYS A 314 -7.89 -10.41 -12.80
C LYS A 314 -7.77 -11.93 -12.66
N LYS A 315 -6.72 -12.53 -13.21
CA LYS A 315 -6.46 -13.98 -13.21
C LYS A 315 -5.34 -14.37 -12.26
N VAL A 316 -4.37 -13.49 -12.07
CA VAL A 316 -3.20 -13.75 -11.23
C VAL A 316 -3.62 -13.92 -9.76
N VAL A 317 -3.08 -14.95 -9.11
CA VAL A 317 -3.23 -15.19 -7.68
C VAL A 317 -2.01 -14.62 -6.97
N ALA A 318 -2.26 -13.91 -5.87
CA ALA A 318 -1.21 -13.29 -5.08
C ALA A 318 -0.66 -14.28 -4.05
N ASN A 319 0.66 -14.32 -3.89
CA ASN A 319 1.34 -15.26 -2.99
C ASN A 319 2.36 -14.56 -2.09
N ASP A 320 2.49 -15.03 -0.86
CA ASP A 320 3.54 -14.60 0.06
C ASP A 320 4.81 -15.43 -0.19
N LEU A 321 5.96 -14.76 -0.29
CA LEU A 321 7.26 -15.37 -0.53
C LEU A 321 8.28 -14.77 0.42
N GLU A 322 8.91 -15.61 1.23
CA GLU A 322 9.95 -15.20 2.18
C GLU A 322 11.18 -16.09 1.99
N LEU A 323 12.38 -15.52 1.96
CA LEU A 323 13.65 -16.22 1.72
C LEU A 323 14.82 -15.43 2.34
N GLY A 324 15.79 -16.13 2.93
CA GLY A 324 17.04 -15.53 3.44
C GLY A 324 17.06 -15.15 4.92
N ASP A 325 15.91 -15.26 5.62
CA ASP A 325 15.82 -15.04 7.07
C ASP A 325 16.00 -16.37 7.84
N THR A 326 14.91 -17.09 8.09
CA THR A 326 14.94 -18.37 8.84
C THR A 326 15.48 -19.54 8.00
N TYR A 327 15.33 -19.46 6.68
CA TYR A 327 15.73 -20.49 5.73
C TYR A 327 16.23 -19.84 4.44
N LYS A 328 17.14 -20.53 3.75
CA LYS A 328 17.74 -20.09 2.47
C LYS A 328 17.32 -20.94 1.28
N ALA A 329 16.71 -22.10 1.53
CA ALA A 329 16.21 -22.98 0.49
C ALA A 329 14.69 -23.19 0.62
N ILE A 330 13.96 -23.10 -0.48
CA ILE A 330 12.54 -23.48 -0.57
C ILE A 330 12.40 -24.61 -1.57
N ILE A 331 11.76 -25.71 -1.16
CA ILE A 331 11.39 -26.82 -2.04
C ILE A 331 9.89 -26.75 -2.30
N VAL A 332 9.51 -26.40 -3.53
CA VAL A 332 8.12 -26.28 -3.96
C VAL A 332 7.66 -27.60 -4.60
N THR A 333 6.63 -28.19 -4.03
CA THR A 333 6.06 -29.46 -4.48
C THR A 333 4.61 -29.31 -4.93
N GLY A 334 4.11 -30.25 -5.72
CA GLY A 334 2.74 -30.25 -6.22
C GLY A 334 2.65 -30.55 -7.72
N PRO A 335 1.43 -30.63 -8.29
CA PRO A 335 1.25 -30.91 -9.72
C PRO A 335 1.81 -29.77 -10.60
N ASN A 336 2.27 -30.08 -11.81
CA ASN A 336 2.88 -29.11 -12.73
C ASN A 336 1.91 -27.98 -13.11
N THR A 337 0.62 -28.31 -13.26
CA THR A 337 -0.46 -27.34 -13.49
C THR A 337 -0.79 -26.47 -12.26
N GLY A 338 -0.13 -26.70 -11.13
CA GLY A 338 -0.34 -25.99 -9.86
C GLY A 338 0.26 -24.59 -9.80
N GLY A 339 1.12 -24.20 -10.74
CA GLY A 339 1.74 -22.87 -10.77
C GLY A 339 3.13 -22.76 -10.11
N LYS A 340 3.86 -23.88 -9.98
CA LYS A 340 5.22 -23.92 -9.41
C LYS A 340 6.19 -23.03 -10.20
N THR A 341 6.31 -23.25 -11.50
CA THR A 341 7.15 -22.44 -12.41
C THR A 341 6.81 -20.95 -12.37
N ILE A 342 5.51 -20.61 -12.33
CA ILE A 342 5.04 -19.21 -12.25
C ILE A 342 5.50 -18.57 -10.94
N THR A 343 5.51 -19.33 -9.84
CA THR A 343 5.99 -18.86 -8.53
C THR A 343 7.48 -18.49 -8.60
N LEU A 344 8.31 -19.35 -9.20
CA LEU A 344 9.73 -19.08 -9.42
C LEU A 344 9.94 -17.83 -10.29
N LYS A 345 9.23 -17.75 -11.42
CA LYS A 345 9.29 -16.58 -12.31
C LYS A 345 8.84 -15.30 -11.60
N THR A 346 7.81 -15.38 -10.74
CA THR A 346 7.33 -14.23 -9.96
C THR A 346 8.42 -13.74 -9.02
N LEU A 347 9.05 -14.62 -8.24
CA LEU A 347 10.14 -14.26 -7.34
C LEU A 347 11.29 -13.58 -8.09
N GLY A 348 11.81 -14.23 -9.12
CA GLY A 348 12.94 -13.71 -9.89
C GLY A 348 12.62 -12.38 -10.58
N LEU A 349 11.46 -12.28 -11.24
CA LEU A 349 11.09 -11.08 -11.99
C LEU A 349 10.82 -9.89 -11.06
N VAL A 350 10.18 -10.12 -9.91
CA VAL A 350 9.98 -9.09 -8.88
C VAL A 350 11.32 -8.61 -8.32
N GLN A 351 12.28 -9.51 -8.11
CA GLN A 351 13.64 -9.13 -7.69
C GLN A 351 14.35 -8.27 -8.74
N LEU A 352 14.33 -8.69 -10.02
CA LEU A 352 14.90 -7.91 -11.12
C LEU A 352 14.27 -6.52 -11.21
N MET A 353 12.94 -6.41 -11.08
CA MET A 353 12.24 -5.13 -11.06
C MET A 353 12.69 -4.24 -9.90
N GLY A 354 12.73 -4.79 -8.69
CA GLY A 354 13.17 -4.08 -7.49
C GLY A 354 14.60 -3.53 -7.61
N GLN A 355 15.56 -4.38 -8.04
CA GLN A 355 16.94 -3.99 -8.29
C GLN A 355 17.14 -3.05 -9.49
N SER A 356 16.09 -2.85 -10.29
CA SER A 356 16.06 -1.84 -11.36
C SER A 356 15.42 -0.52 -10.88
N GLY A 357 15.09 -0.38 -9.61
CA GLY A 357 14.42 0.81 -9.07
C GLY A 357 12.96 0.96 -9.52
N LEU A 358 12.33 -0.14 -9.94
CA LEU A 358 10.90 -0.18 -10.26
C LEU A 358 10.10 -0.57 -9.01
N PHE A 359 8.89 -0.02 -8.89
CA PHE A 359 7.94 -0.53 -7.90
C PHE A 359 7.52 -1.94 -8.26
N ILE A 360 7.26 -2.75 -7.24
CA ILE A 360 6.98 -4.18 -7.41
C ILE A 360 5.49 -4.48 -7.21
N PRO A 361 4.92 -5.45 -7.96
CA PRO A 361 3.51 -5.86 -7.86
C PRO A 361 3.22 -6.70 -6.60
N ALA A 362 3.59 -6.18 -5.44
CA ALA A 362 3.37 -6.74 -4.12
C ALA A 362 2.75 -5.68 -3.18
N ASN A 363 2.32 -6.09 -2.00
CA ASN A 363 1.78 -5.20 -0.98
C ASN A 363 2.88 -4.41 -0.26
N GLU A 364 2.48 -3.31 0.39
CA GLU A 364 3.37 -2.46 1.19
C GLU A 364 4.15 -3.25 2.25
N ASN A 365 5.35 -2.75 2.58
CA ASN A 365 6.32 -3.41 3.46
C ASN A 365 6.86 -4.75 2.90
N SER A 366 6.81 -4.92 1.58
CA SER A 366 7.57 -5.98 0.93
C SER A 366 9.04 -5.60 0.89
N GLU A 367 9.92 -6.57 1.14
CA GLU A 367 11.38 -6.39 1.13
C GLU A 367 12.00 -7.15 -0.03
N ILE A 368 12.96 -6.51 -0.70
CA ILE A 368 13.83 -7.12 -1.70
C ILE A 368 15.25 -7.25 -1.13
N ALA A 369 15.96 -8.29 -1.57
CA ALA A 369 17.38 -8.46 -1.27
C ALA A 369 18.21 -7.93 -2.44
N ILE A 370 19.50 -7.74 -2.21
CA ILE A 370 20.44 -7.41 -3.28
C ILE A 370 21.27 -8.65 -3.60
N PHE A 371 21.00 -9.23 -4.77
CA PHE A 371 21.73 -10.35 -5.35
C PHE A 371 22.66 -9.86 -6.46
N ASP A 372 23.91 -10.34 -6.42
CA ASP A 372 24.91 -10.02 -7.44
C ASP A 372 24.55 -10.67 -8.78
N ASP A 373 24.04 -11.91 -8.69
CA ASP A 373 23.52 -12.68 -9.81
C ASP A 373 22.25 -13.45 -9.45
N ILE A 374 21.36 -13.54 -10.44
CA ILE A 374 20.15 -14.37 -10.38
C ILE A 374 20.28 -15.41 -11.47
N PHE A 375 20.25 -16.68 -11.08
CA PHE A 375 20.36 -17.83 -11.95
C PHE A 375 19.02 -18.52 -12.06
N ALA A 376 18.70 -19.02 -13.26
CA ALA A 376 17.50 -19.78 -13.50
C ALA A 376 17.76 -20.95 -14.44
N ASP A 377 17.27 -22.11 -14.04
CA ASP A 377 17.02 -23.24 -14.91
C ASP A 377 15.51 -23.46 -14.99
N ILE A 378 14.87 -22.74 -15.92
CA ILE A 378 13.41 -22.72 -16.11
C ILE A 378 13.14 -22.90 -17.60
N GLY A 379 12.53 -24.02 -18.00
CA GLY A 379 12.33 -24.38 -19.41
C GLY A 379 11.08 -25.22 -19.65
N ASP A 380 10.58 -25.17 -20.90
CA ASP A 380 9.44 -25.98 -21.36
C ASP A 380 9.94 -27.36 -21.82
N GLU A 381 9.66 -28.41 -21.05
CA GLU A 381 9.85 -29.82 -21.46
C GLU A 381 8.94 -30.25 -22.64
N GLN A 382 8.16 -29.33 -23.23
CA GLN A 382 7.13 -29.66 -24.22
C GLN A 382 7.54 -29.42 -25.69
N SER A 383 8.78 -29.01 -25.97
CA SER A 383 9.26 -29.03 -27.36
C SER A 383 9.60 -30.46 -27.78
N ILE A 384 8.78 -31.02 -28.68
CA ILE A 384 8.82 -32.42 -29.15
C ILE A 384 10.18 -32.81 -29.80
N GLU A 385 11.05 -31.84 -30.08
CA GLU A 385 12.29 -32.02 -30.85
C GLU A 385 13.52 -32.46 -30.01
N GLN A 386 13.41 -32.62 -28.68
CA GLN A 386 14.60 -32.68 -27.81
C GLN A 386 14.62 -33.77 -26.71
N ASN A 387 14.03 -34.95 -26.95
CA ASN A 387 13.89 -36.00 -25.91
C ASN A 387 15.18 -36.68 -25.36
N LEU A 388 16.39 -36.29 -25.80
CA LEU A 388 17.68 -36.69 -25.18
C LEU A 388 18.54 -35.48 -24.77
N SER A 389 18.22 -34.29 -25.30
CA SER A 389 18.98 -33.07 -25.06
C SER A 389 18.43 -32.22 -23.92
N THR A 390 17.25 -32.53 -23.36
CA THR A 390 16.69 -31.79 -22.22
C THR A 390 17.46 -32.05 -20.92
N PHE A 391 17.59 -33.29 -20.45
CA PHE A 391 18.33 -33.58 -19.21
C PHE A 391 19.79 -33.09 -19.27
N SER A 392 20.48 -33.36 -20.38
CA SER A 392 21.87 -32.89 -20.57
C SER A 392 21.95 -31.37 -20.60
N SER A 393 21.01 -30.67 -21.25
CA SER A 393 20.98 -29.20 -21.25
C SER A 393 20.67 -28.62 -19.88
N HIS A 394 19.79 -29.25 -19.09
CA HIS A 394 19.52 -28.85 -17.70
C HIS A 394 20.78 -29.04 -16.85
N MET A 395 21.46 -30.18 -16.98
CA MET A 395 22.71 -30.43 -16.27
C MET A 395 23.83 -29.48 -16.68
N ASP A 396 24.02 -29.22 -17.97
CA ASP A 396 25.00 -28.24 -18.45
C ASP A 396 24.72 -26.84 -17.89
N ASN A 397 23.45 -26.45 -17.82
CA ASN A 397 23.05 -25.18 -17.21
C ASN A 397 23.33 -25.17 -15.71
N ILE A 398 22.95 -26.22 -14.97
CA ILE A 398 23.24 -26.33 -13.52
C ILE A 398 24.76 -26.32 -13.25
N VAL A 399 25.56 -27.01 -14.05
CA VAL A 399 27.03 -26.98 -13.94
C VAL A 399 27.55 -25.55 -14.10
N SER A 400 27.03 -24.79 -15.07
CA SER A 400 27.39 -23.38 -15.23
C SER A 400 26.97 -22.52 -14.03
N ILE A 401 25.79 -22.78 -13.46
CA ILE A 401 25.27 -22.06 -12.29
C ILE A 401 26.15 -22.34 -11.07
N LEU A 402 26.47 -23.61 -10.78
CA LEU A 402 27.32 -23.99 -9.64
C LEU A 402 28.74 -23.45 -9.75
N ALA A 403 29.25 -23.24 -10.97
CA ALA A 403 30.59 -22.67 -11.17
C ALA A 403 30.66 -21.18 -10.83
N ASP A 404 29.58 -20.42 -11.03
CA ASP A 404 29.53 -18.96 -10.86
C ASP A 404 28.77 -18.51 -9.60
N ALA A 405 28.00 -19.39 -8.96
CA ALA A 405 27.18 -19.04 -7.80
C ALA A 405 28.00 -18.79 -6.52
N ASP A 406 27.54 -17.82 -5.73
CA ASP A 406 28.14 -17.40 -4.46
C ASP A 406 27.06 -17.15 -3.37
N GLU A 407 27.46 -16.71 -2.17
CA GLU A 407 26.51 -16.48 -1.07
C GLU A 407 25.50 -15.35 -1.33
N LYS A 408 25.70 -14.55 -2.38
CA LYS A 408 24.81 -13.44 -2.82
C LYS A 408 24.08 -13.76 -4.12
N SER A 409 23.98 -15.05 -4.44
CA SER A 409 23.27 -15.53 -5.62
C SER A 409 21.87 -16.00 -5.26
N LEU A 410 20.89 -15.70 -6.14
CA LEU A 410 19.56 -16.31 -6.11
C LEU A 410 19.45 -17.35 -7.22
N ILE A 411 19.15 -18.59 -6.86
CA ILE A 411 19.07 -19.72 -7.78
C ILE A 411 17.61 -20.20 -7.87
N LEU A 412 17.08 -20.26 -9.08
CA LEU A 412 15.72 -20.72 -9.39
C LEU A 412 15.80 -22.00 -10.23
N LEU A 413 15.45 -23.15 -9.66
CA LEU A 413 15.53 -24.44 -10.34
C LEU A 413 14.12 -25.03 -10.55
N ASP A 414 13.71 -25.23 -11.79
CA ASP A 414 12.45 -25.90 -12.10
C ASP A 414 12.68 -27.38 -12.38
N GLU A 415 11.96 -28.24 -11.66
CA GLU A 415 11.99 -29.70 -11.80
C GLU A 415 13.41 -30.30 -11.71
N VAL A 416 14.17 -29.90 -10.67
CA VAL A 416 15.55 -30.36 -10.48
C VAL A 416 15.64 -31.89 -10.43
N GLY A 417 16.53 -32.45 -11.27
CA GLY A 417 16.76 -33.89 -11.38
C GLY A 417 15.76 -34.65 -12.28
N ALA A 418 14.79 -33.97 -12.91
CA ALA A 418 13.82 -34.58 -13.83
C ALA A 418 14.46 -35.13 -15.11
N GLY A 419 13.75 -36.03 -15.81
CA GLY A 419 14.19 -36.55 -17.12
C GLY A 419 15.14 -37.75 -17.09
N THR A 420 15.38 -38.34 -15.90
CA THR A 420 16.17 -39.57 -15.71
C THR A 420 15.44 -40.57 -14.78
N ASP A 421 16.11 -41.66 -14.40
CA ASP A 421 15.61 -42.60 -13.39
C ASP A 421 15.22 -41.84 -12.10
N PRO A 422 14.00 -42.04 -11.56
CA PRO A 422 13.52 -41.27 -10.41
C PRO A 422 14.41 -41.35 -9.16
N GLN A 423 15.03 -42.51 -8.88
CA GLN A 423 15.88 -42.65 -7.68
C GLN A 423 17.21 -41.95 -7.88
N GLU A 424 17.81 -42.09 -9.06
CA GLU A 424 19.05 -41.39 -9.41
C GLU A 424 18.84 -39.88 -9.47
N GLY A 425 17.75 -39.43 -10.11
CA GLY A 425 17.38 -38.03 -10.26
C GLY A 425 17.10 -37.35 -8.91
N ALA A 426 16.36 -38.00 -8.02
CA ALA A 426 16.12 -37.49 -6.66
C ALA A 426 17.42 -37.39 -5.85
N SER A 427 18.28 -38.41 -5.93
CA SER A 427 19.58 -38.42 -5.23
C SER A 427 20.50 -37.30 -5.70
N LEU A 428 20.56 -37.10 -7.02
CA LEU A 428 21.34 -36.04 -7.65
C LEU A 428 20.80 -34.65 -7.26
N ALA A 429 19.48 -34.46 -7.31
CA ALA A 429 18.84 -33.20 -6.90
C ALA A 429 19.14 -32.85 -5.45
N MET A 430 19.08 -33.82 -4.54
CA MET A 430 19.46 -33.60 -3.13
C MET A 430 20.92 -33.19 -2.99
N ALA A 431 21.84 -33.84 -3.72
CA ALA A 431 23.26 -33.49 -3.68
C ALA A 431 23.54 -32.08 -4.23
N ILE A 432 22.86 -31.68 -5.31
CA ILE A 432 22.95 -30.32 -5.88
C ILE A 432 22.43 -29.28 -4.88
N LEU A 433 21.29 -29.53 -4.25
CA LEU A 433 20.72 -28.61 -3.25
C LEU A 433 21.60 -28.49 -1.99
N ASP A 434 22.25 -29.57 -1.57
CA ASP A 434 23.23 -29.55 -0.48
C ASP A 434 24.47 -28.72 -0.84
N ASP A 435 24.97 -28.87 -2.07
CA ASP A 435 26.13 -28.12 -2.56
C ASP A 435 25.82 -26.61 -2.58
N ILE A 436 24.66 -26.22 -3.13
CA ILE A 436 24.16 -24.84 -3.12
C ILE A 436 24.01 -24.31 -1.68
N GLY A 437 23.43 -25.13 -0.80
CA GLY A 437 23.29 -24.79 0.62
C GLY A 437 24.64 -24.56 1.30
N SER A 438 25.67 -25.32 0.92
CA SER A 438 27.04 -25.19 1.45
C SER A 438 27.75 -23.91 0.99
N ILE A 439 27.46 -23.44 -0.23
CA ILE A 439 27.88 -22.12 -0.73
C ILE A 439 27.19 -21.01 0.08
N GLY A 440 25.97 -21.27 0.54
CA GLY A 440 25.17 -20.34 1.33
C GLY A 440 24.29 -19.42 0.48
N SER A 441 24.13 -19.73 -0.81
CA SER A 441 23.23 -19.05 -1.75
C SER A 441 21.75 -19.25 -1.39
N ALA A 442 20.90 -18.36 -1.89
CA ALA A 442 19.46 -18.50 -1.77
C ALA A 442 18.92 -19.36 -2.92
N VAL A 443 18.09 -20.37 -2.65
CA VAL A 443 17.57 -21.27 -3.69
C VAL A 443 16.08 -21.53 -3.55
N VAL A 444 15.37 -21.51 -4.68
CA VAL A 444 14.00 -21.99 -4.79
C VAL A 444 13.96 -23.05 -5.87
N ALA A 445 13.66 -24.28 -5.48
CA ALA A 445 13.62 -25.42 -6.36
C ALA A 445 12.21 -26.01 -6.42
N THR A 446 11.73 -26.37 -7.61
CA THR A 446 10.52 -27.17 -7.75
C THR A 446 10.88 -28.62 -7.99
N THR A 447 10.01 -29.53 -7.53
CA THR A 447 10.22 -30.96 -7.75
C THR A 447 8.91 -31.73 -7.75
N HIS A 448 8.95 -32.89 -8.39
CA HIS A 448 7.91 -33.92 -8.32
C HIS A 448 8.34 -35.14 -7.48
N TYR A 449 9.59 -35.17 -7.00
CA TYR A 449 10.14 -36.29 -6.23
C TYR A 449 9.66 -36.31 -4.77
N PRO A 450 9.06 -37.42 -4.29
CA PRO A 450 8.69 -37.58 -2.89
C PRO A 450 9.87 -37.45 -1.91
N GLU A 451 11.06 -37.90 -2.30
CA GLU A 451 12.28 -37.91 -1.48
C GLU A 451 12.69 -36.50 -1.05
N LEU A 452 12.48 -35.50 -1.93
CA LEU A 452 12.76 -34.10 -1.64
C LEU A 452 11.78 -33.49 -0.61
N LYS A 453 10.62 -34.10 -0.36
CA LYS A 453 9.73 -33.70 0.75
C LYS A 453 10.38 -34.00 2.09
N ALA A 454 11.06 -35.15 2.21
CA ALA A 454 11.80 -35.50 3.43
C ALA A 454 13.07 -34.66 3.56
N PHE A 455 13.73 -34.32 2.44
CA PHE A 455 14.90 -33.44 2.41
C PHE A 455 14.66 -32.12 3.16
N GLY A 456 13.56 -31.42 2.84
CA GLY A 456 13.24 -30.12 3.43
C GLY A 456 12.79 -30.16 4.89
N TYR A 457 12.55 -31.34 5.46
CA TYR A 457 12.26 -31.50 6.89
C TYR A 457 13.54 -31.75 7.70
N ASN A 458 14.51 -32.45 7.12
CA ASN A 458 15.73 -32.88 7.81
C ASN A 458 16.84 -31.83 7.84
N ARG A 459 16.66 -30.68 7.17
CA ARG A 459 17.65 -29.61 7.04
C ARG A 459 17.09 -28.31 7.59
N SER A 460 17.78 -27.70 8.55
CA SER A 460 17.32 -26.48 9.24
C SER A 460 17.13 -25.28 8.31
N ASP A 461 17.95 -25.19 7.27
CA ASP A 461 18.02 -24.02 6.40
C ASP A 461 17.13 -24.17 5.15
N THR A 462 16.33 -25.25 5.11
CA THR A 462 15.41 -25.57 4.02
C THR A 462 13.98 -25.61 4.54
N ILE A 463 13.04 -25.09 3.75
CA ILE A 463 11.61 -25.22 4.03
C ILE A 463 10.88 -25.86 2.86
N ASN A 464 9.91 -26.71 3.19
CA ASN A 464 8.99 -27.24 2.19
C ASN A 464 7.87 -26.25 1.91
N ALA A 465 7.45 -26.18 0.65
CA ALA A 465 6.28 -25.46 0.22
C ALA A 465 5.48 -26.30 -0.77
N SER A 466 4.20 -25.97 -0.94
CA SER A 466 3.37 -26.64 -1.94
C SER A 466 2.30 -25.74 -2.54
N MET A 467 1.90 -26.06 -3.77
CA MET A 467 0.76 -25.40 -4.40
C MET A 467 -0.54 -26.05 -3.92
N GLU A 468 -1.44 -25.23 -3.37
CA GLU A 468 -2.75 -25.68 -2.92
C GLU A 468 -3.59 -26.19 -4.10
N PHE A 469 -4.22 -27.34 -3.87
CA PHE A 469 -5.09 -28.02 -4.83
C PHE A 469 -6.44 -28.31 -4.18
N ASP A 470 -7.51 -27.81 -4.79
CA ASP A 470 -8.85 -28.07 -4.29
C ASP A 470 -9.30 -29.48 -4.71
N THR A 471 -9.33 -30.40 -3.75
CA THR A 471 -9.76 -31.79 -3.95
C THR A 471 -11.23 -31.93 -4.35
N LYS A 472 -12.09 -30.95 -4.02
CA LYS A 472 -13.51 -30.96 -4.38
C LYS A 472 -13.75 -30.51 -5.81
N THR A 473 -13.01 -29.51 -6.30
CA THR A 473 -13.16 -29.02 -7.67
C THR A 473 -12.16 -29.63 -8.66
N LEU A 474 -11.11 -30.29 -8.15
CA LEU A 474 -9.92 -30.75 -8.89
C LEU A 474 -9.23 -29.64 -9.70
N LYS A 475 -9.29 -28.41 -9.19
CA LYS A 475 -8.63 -27.26 -9.82
C LYS A 475 -7.50 -26.76 -8.92
N PRO A 476 -6.36 -26.37 -9.50
CA PRO A 476 -5.33 -25.65 -8.76
C PRO A 476 -5.90 -24.31 -8.29
N THR A 477 -5.65 -23.95 -7.02
CA THR A 477 -6.02 -22.62 -6.50
C THR A 477 -4.90 -21.60 -6.70
N TYR A 478 -3.71 -22.08 -7.09
CA TYR A 478 -2.47 -21.31 -7.29
C TYR A 478 -1.96 -20.58 -6.03
N HIS A 479 -2.43 -20.97 -4.84
CA HIS A 479 -1.93 -20.46 -3.57
C HIS A 479 -0.73 -21.29 -3.11
N LEU A 480 0.35 -20.63 -2.70
CA LEU A 480 1.56 -21.24 -2.17
C LEU A 480 1.41 -21.42 -0.65
N LEU A 481 1.56 -22.66 -0.18
CA LEU A 481 1.53 -23.00 1.23
C LEU A 481 2.96 -23.26 1.72
N ILE A 482 3.55 -22.25 2.37
CA ILE A 482 4.86 -22.38 3.03
C ILE A 482 4.75 -23.28 4.26
N GLY A 483 5.76 -24.12 4.46
CA GLY A 483 5.91 -25.05 5.59
C GLY A 483 5.21 -26.39 5.40
N ILE A 484 4.46 -26.60 4.31
CA ILE A 484 3.73 -27.86 4.08
C ILE A 484 4.13 -28.46 2.73
N PRO A 485 4.70 -29.67 2.70
CA PRO A 485 4.92 -30.39 1.44
C PRO A 485 3.58 -30.84 0.83
N GLY A 486 3.54 -30.93 -0.50
CA GLY A 486 2.34 -31.19 -1.27
C GLY A 486 2.02 -32.68 -1.32
N ARG A 487 0.73 -33.02 -1.38
CA ARG A 487 0.26 -34.38 -1.60
C ARG A 487 0.27 -34.75 -3.09
N SER A 488 0.58 -35.99 -3.40
CA SER A 488 0.38 -36.55 -4.75
C SER A 488 -1.10 -36.89 -4.96
N ASN A 489 -1.79 -36.14 -5.84
CA ASN A 489 -3.25 -36.28 -6.07
C ASN A 489 -3.60 -37.12 -7.31
N ALA A 490 -2.66 -37.94 -7.80
CA ALA A 490 -2.81 -38.65 -9.07
C ALA A 490 -4.01 -39.60 -9.09
N PHE A 491 -4.28 -40.29 -7.98
CA PHE A 491 -5.40 -41.22 -7.87
C PHE A 491 -6.76 -40.52 -7.82
N GLU A 492 -6.87 -39.40 -7.09
CA GLU A 492 -8.09 -38.59 -7.02
C GLU A 492 -8.44 -37.98 -8.38
N ILE A 493 -7.42 -37.58 -9.15
CA ILE A 493 -7.59 -37.10 -10.53
C ILE A 493 -8.05 -38.25 -11.44
N ALA A 494 -7.37 -39.40 -11.38
CA ALA A 494 -7.70 -40.59 -12.16
C ALA A 494 -9.15 -41.09 -11.92
N ALA A 495 -9.59 -41.13 -10.65
CA ALA A 495 -10.96 -41.53 -10.27
C ALA A 495 -12.02 -40.67 -10.98
N ARG A 496 -11.82 -39.35 -10.96
CA ARG A 496 -12.78 -38.41 -11.53
C ARG A 496 -12.73 -38.33 -13.05
N LEU A 497 -11.58 -38.64 -13.65
CA LEU A 497 -11.46 -38.83 -15.10
C LEU A 497 -12.13 -40.13 -15.59
N GLY A 498 -12.64 -40.97 -14.67
CA GLY A 498 -13.47 -42.13 -14.98
C GLY A 498 -12.73 -43.46 -14.90
N ILE A 499 -11.51 -43.50 -14.34
CA ILE A 499 -10.87 -44.78 -14.01
C ILE A 499 -11.69 -45.50 -12.95
N LYS A 500 -11.93 -46.80 -13.15
CA LYS A 500 -12.73 -47.61 -12.22
C LYS A 500 -12.06 -47.66 -10.85
N GLU A 501 -12.87 -47.53 -9.81
CA GLU A 501 -12.40 -47.56 -8.40
C GLU A 501 -11.60 -48.82 -8.07
N SER A 502 -11.92 -49.96 -8.69
CA SER A 502 -11.18 -51.21 -8.51
C SER A 502 -9.71 -51.12 -8.95
N ILE A 503 -9.43 -50.40 -10.05
CA ILE A 503 -8.07 -50.19 -10.56
C ILE A 503 -7.30 -49.26 -9.63
N ILE A 504 -7.98 -48.26 -9.06
CA ILE A 504 -7.38 -47.29 -8.13
C ILE A 504 -7.05 -47.96 -6.80
N ALA A 505 -7.95 -48.82 -6.30
CA ALA A 505 -7.71 -49.62 -5.11
C ALA A 505 -6.48 -50.52 -5.28
N GLU A 506 -6.39 -51.23 -6.41
CA GLU A 506 -5.23 -52.08 -6.73
C GLU A 506 -3.94 -51.26 -6.87
N ALA A 507 -3.98 -50.11 -7.56
CA ALA A 507 -2.82 -49.23 -7.70
C ALA A 507 -2.35 -48.63 -6.35
N ARG A 508 -3.27 -48.38 -5.42
CA ARG A 508 -2.91 -47.95 -4.05
C ARG A 508 -2.19 -49.07 -3.30
N GLU A 509 -2.64 -50.31 -3.39
CA GLU A 509 -1.96 -51.44 -2.75
C GLU A 509 -0.53 -51.67 -3.27
N LEU A 510 -0.26 -51.29 -4.52
CA LEU A 510 1.06 -51.36 -5.14
C LEU A 510 2.01 -50.20 -4.76
N THR A 511 1.49 -49.15 -4.11
CA THR A 511 2.30 -48.00 -3.70
C THR A 511 2.93 -48.26 -2.33
N ASP A 512 4.23 -47.96 -2.19
CA ASP A 512 5.02 -48.20 -0.98
C ASP A 512 4.36 -47.65 0.30
N GLN A 513 4.38 -48.44 1.39
CA GLN A 513 3.68 -48.13 2.65
C GLN A 513 4.23 -46.84 3.29
N ASP A 514 5.54 -46.64 3.25
CA ASP A 514 6.19 -45.44 3.82
C ASP A 514 5.73 -44.16 3.09
N ASN A 515 5.52 -44.24 1.78
CA ASN A 515 4.98 -43.13 0.98
C ASN A 515 3.51 -42.84 1.31
N GLN A 516 2.72 -43.86 1.67
CA GLN A 516 1.33 -43.64 2.08
C GLN A 516 1.23 -42.94 3.43
N ASP A 517 2.04 -43.33 4.40
CA ASP A 517 2.03 -42.75 5.75
C ASP A 517 2.46 -41.28 5.73
N ILE A 518 3.50 -40.93 4.95
CA ILE A 518 3.91 -39.53 4.74
C ILE A 518 2.77 -38.72 4.11
N ASN A 519 2.10 -39.24 3.08
CA ASN A 519 0.99 -38.53 2.44
C ASN A 519 -0.22 -38.34 3.37
N ASN A 520 -0.49 -39.29 4.27
CA ASN A 520 -1.56 -39.16 5.27
C ASN A 520 -1.22 -38.09 6.32
N MET A 521 0.02 -38.08 6.83
CA MET A 521 0.50 -37.04 7.75
C MET A 521 0.42 -35.64 7.11
N ILE A 522 0.79 -35.52 5.83
CA ILE A 522 0.66 -34.27 5.06
C ILE A 522 -0.80 -33.82 4.96
N ALA A 523 -1.73 -34.75 4.74
CA ALA A 523 -3.16 -34.45 4.63
C ALA A 523 -3.72 -33.92 5.96
N ASP A 524 -3.32 -34.51 7.08
CA ASP A 524 -3.71 -34.03 8.41
C ASP A 524 -3.14 -32.64 8.71
N LEU A 525 -1.88 -32.38 8.34
CA LEU A 525 -1.25 -31.06 8.49
C LEU A 525 -1.91 -29.98 7.63
N THR A 526 -2.22 -30.28 6.36
CA THR A 526 -2.95 -29.34 5.49
C THR A 526 -4.35 -29.05 6.02
N ALA A 527 -5.07 -30.08 6.51
CA ALA A 527 -6.39 -29.90 7.12
C ALA A 527 -6.34 -29.04 8.39
N GLN A 528 -5.35 -29.27 9.27
CA GLN A 528 -5.16 -28.47 10.47
C GLN A 528 -4.81 -27.02 10.16
N LYS A 529 -3.88 -26.76 9.21
CA LYS A 529 -3.54 -25.40 8.80
C LYS A 529 -4.74 -24.67 8.22
N LYS A 530 -5.49 -25.32 7.33
CA LYS A 530 -6.71 -24.74 6.76
C LYS A 530 -7.74 -24.39 7.84
N ALA A 531 -7.97 -25.28 8.80
CA ALA A 531 -8.87 -25.00 9.92
C ALA A 531 -8.38 -23.83 10.79
N ALA A 532 -7.06 -23.71 10.99
CA ALA A 532 -6.46 -22.58 11.70
C ALA A 532 -6.61 -21.27 10.93
N ASP A 533 -6.38 -21.27 9.61
CA ASP A 533 -6.53 -20.11 8.73
C ASP A 533 -7.99 -19.64 8.66
N ASP A 534 -8.94 -20.58 8.53
CA ASP A 534 -10.39 -20.30 8.55
C ASP A 534 -10.81 -19.70 9.91
N ALA A 535 -10.32 -20.25 11.02
CA ALA A 535 -10.57 -19.72 12.36
C ALA A 535 -9.97 -18.32 12.56
N ALA A 536 -8.76 -18.08 12.05
CA ALA A 536 -8.10 -16.78 12.09
C ALA A 536 -8.87 -15.72 11.27
N ALA A 537 -9.36 -16.10 10.09
CA ALA A 537 -10.20 -15.23 9.26
C ALA A 537 -11.51 -14.86 9.98
N GLN A 538 -12.17 -15.84 10.60
CA GLN A 538 -13.39 -15.60 11.37
C GLN A 538 -13.13 -14.70 12.59
N LEU A 539 -12.07 -14.96 13.35
CA LEU A 539 -11.65 -14.13 14.48
C LEU A 539 -11.39 -12.67 14.07
N LYS A 540 -10.83 -12.44 12.87
CA LYS A 540 -10.58 -11.08 12.36
C LYS A 540 -11.88 -10.33 12.09
N VAL A 541 -12.91 -11.00 11.56
CA VAL A 541 -14.25 -10.42 11.36
C VAL A 541 -14.90 -10.10 12.70
N GLU A 542 -14.91 -11.06 13.63
CA GLU A 542 -15.48 -10.87 14.97
C GLU A 542 -14.77 -9.74 15.73
N LEU A 543 -13.45 -9.61 15.60
CA LEU A 543 -12.68 -8.53 16.22
C LEU A 543 -13.00 -7.15 15.60
N ALA A 544 -13.22 -7.07 14.29
CA ALA A 544 -13.63 -5.83 13.63
C ALA A 544 -15.04 -5.39 14.10
N GLU A 545 -15.98 -6.33 14.18
CA GLU A 545 -17.33 -6.07 14.69
C GLU A 545 -17.30 -5.64 16.17
N ALA A 546 -16.52 -6.33 17.00
CA ALA A 546 -16.37 -6.00 18.41
C ALA A 546 -15.73 -4.61 18.61
N SER A 547 -14.73 -4.25 17.79
CA SER A 547 -14.11 -2.92 17.82
C SER A 547 -15.11 -1.83 17.43
N GLN A 548 -15.88 -2.05 16.36
CA GLN A 548 -16.89 -1.09 15.92
C GLN A 548 -17.98 -0.90 16.99
N LEU A 549 -18.45 -2.00 17.61
CA LEU A 549 -19.42 -1.95 18.70
C LEU A 549 -18.86 -1.22 19.92
N HIS A 550 -17.58 -1.44 20.24
CA HIS A 550 -16.91 -0.74 21.33
C HIS A 550 -16.87 0.77 21.10
N ASP A 551 -16.48 1.21 19.90
CA ASP A 551 -16.44 2.63 19.55
C ASP A 551 -17.85 3.27 19.59
N GLU A 552 -18.86 2.55 19.11
CA GLU A 552 -20.24 3.02 19.18
C GLU A 552 -20.74 3.15 20.62
N LEU A 553 -20.47 2.15 21.47
CA LEU A 553 -20.82 2.18 22.89
C LEU A 553 -20.09 3.29 23.63
N LYS A 554 -18.81 3.55 23.30
CA LYS A 554 -18.04 4.64 23.88
C LYS A 554 -18.67 6.00 23.57
N VAL A 555 -19.03 6.26 22.30
CA VAL A 555 -19.72 7.50 21.90
C VAL A 555 -21.07 7.65 22.60
N LYS A 556 -21.84 6.55 22.72
CA LYS A 556 -23.14 6.56 23.44
C LYS A 556 -22.95 6.82 24.94
N TYR A 557 -21.94 6.22 25.55
CA TYR A 557 -21.61 6.40 26.96
C TYR A 557 -21.19 7.84 27.26
N ASP A 558 -20.33 8.44 26.44
CA ASP A 558 -19.91 9.84 26.59
C ASP A 558 -21.10 10.82 26.47
N LYS A 559 -22.05 10.52 25.57
CA LYS A 559 -23.30 11.29 25.46
C LYS A 559 -24.17 11.15 26.71
N TYR A 560 -24.28 9.94 27.25
CA TYR A 560 -25.04 9.67 28.46
C TYR A 560 -24.43 10.39 29.68
N GLU A 561 -23.11 10.34 29.85
CA GLU A 561 -22.39 11.08 30.90
C GLU A 561 -22.67 12.59 30.82
N LYS A 562 -22.55 13.19 29.63
CA LYS A 562 -22.86 14.63 29.43
C LYS A 562 -24.31 14.98 29.75
N GLN A 563 -25.26 14.11 29.39
CA GLN A 563 -26.68 14.32 29.70
C GLN A 563 -26.94 14.20 31.22
N LYS A 564 -26.34 13.21 31.86
CA LYS A 564 -26.43 13.00 33.32
C LYS A 564 -25.89 14.22 34.06
N ASP A 565 -24.74 14.75 33.65
CA ASP A 565 -24.14 15.91 34.31
C ASP A 565 -24.98 17.18 34.12
N ARG A 566 -25.50 17.43 32.93
CA ARG A 566 -26.45 18.53 32.68
C ARG A 566 -27.70 18.42 33.53
N LEU A 567 -28.32 17.24 33.62
CA LEU A 567 -29.50 17.03 34.45
C LEU A 567 -29.23 17.30 35.93
N ILE A 568 -28.02 16.97 36.42
CA ILE A 568 -27.61 17.27 37.79
C ILE A 568 -27.41 18.77 37.99
N GLU A 569 -26.85 19.47 37.01
CA GLU A 569 -26.65 20.92 37.05
C GLU A 569 -27.99 21.67 37.01
N ASP A 570 -28.88 21.33 36.07
CA ASP A 570 -30.24 21.87 35.97
C ASP A 570 -31.03 21.65 37.27
N ALA A 571 -30.88 20.47 37.89
CA ALA A 571 -31.52 20.16 39.18
C ALA A 571 -30.94 21.00 40.33
N LYS A 572 -29.63 21.29 40.33
CA LYS A 572 -29.00 22.18 41.32
C LYS A 572 -29.47 23.62 41.15
N ASP A 573 -29.53 24.11 39.91
CA ASP A 573 -29.97 25.47 39.62
C ASP A 573 -31.43 25.68 39.97
N SER A 574 -32.29 24.72 39.60
CA SER A 574 -33.70 24.74 39.98
C SER A 574 -33.88 24.72 41.51
N ALA A 575 -33.10 23.90 42.22
CA ALA A 575 -33.14 23.87 43.68
C ALA A 575 -32.67 25.19 44.31
N ASN A 576 -31.62 25.80 43.77
CA ASN A 576 -31.11 27.10 44.22
C ASN A 576 -32.10 28.24 43.96
N GLN A 577 -32.78 28.21 42.80
CA GLN A 577 -33.84 29.15 42.44
C GLN A 577 -34.99 29.09 43.45
N ILE A 578 -35.50 27.88 43.71
CA ILE A 578 -36.58 27.65 44.68
C ILE A 578 -36.18 28.17 46.07
N VAL A 579 -34.94 27.92 46.52
CA VAL A 579 -34.44 28.41 47.82
C VAL A 579 -34.35 29.93 47.85
N ARG A 580 -33.86 30.57 46.77
CA ARG A 580 -33.78 32.04 46.67
C ARG A 580 -35.18 32.67 46.69
N ASP A 581 -36.12 32.14 45.91
CA ASP A 581 -37.49 32.64 45.84
C ASP A 581 -38.19 32.50 47.19
N THR A 582 -38.03 31.34 47.85
CA THR A 582 -38.55 31.10 49.21
C THR A 582 -37.96 32.09 50.22
N ARG A 583 -36.65 32.39 50.12
CA ARG A 583 -35.97 33.34 51.02
C ARG A 583 -36.42 34.78 50.78
N ASN A 584 -36.62 35.18 49.53
CA ASN A 584 -37.14 36.51 49.18
C ASN A 584 -38.57 36.70 49.69
N GLN A 585 -39.45 35.71 49.50
CA GLN A 585 -40.81 35.73 50.03
C GLN A 585 -40.83 35.79 51.56
N ALA A 586 -39.96 35.02 52.23
CA ALA A 586 -39.82 35.09 53.69
C ALA A 586 -39.35 36.47 54.16
N ASN A 587 -38.36 37.07 53.50
CA ASN A 587 -37.86 38.40 53.82
C ASN A 587 -38.90 39.50 53.59
N GLU A 588 -39.69 39.43 52.52
CA GLU A 588 -40.81 40.35 52.27
C GLU A 588 -41.86 40.27 53.38
N ILE A 589 -42.24 39.05 53.80
CA ILE A 589 -43.17 38.85 54.93
C ILE A 589 -42.60 39.44 56.24
N ILE A 590 -41.30 39.23 56.50
CA ILE A 590 -40.63 39.80 57.69
C ILE A 590 -40.59 41.32 57.62
N LYS A 591 -40.32 41.90 56.44
CA LYS A 591 -40.25 43.34 56.24
C LYS A 591 -41.63 43.99 56.42
N ASP A 592 -42.68 43.40 55.86
CA ASP A 592 -44.07 43.85 56.05
C ASP A 592 -44.47 43.79 57.54
N LEU A 593 -44.09 42.72 58.26
CA LEU A 593 -44.29 42.62 59.70
C LEU A 593 -43.55 43.72 60.48
N HIS A 594 -42.28 43.97 60.18
CA HIS A 594 -41.48 45.01 60.84
C HIS A 594 -42.01 46.42 60.56
N GLN A 595 -42.42 46.69 59.32
CA GLN A 595 -42.95 47.99 58.92
C GLN A 595 -44.31 48.28 59.58
N LYS A 596 -45.16 47.25 59.71
CA LYS A 596 -46.43 47.34 60.46
C LYS A 596 -46.22 47.46 61.98
N GLN A 597 -45.17 46.85 62.54
CA GLN A 597 -44.78 47.05 63.93
C GLN A 597 -44.31 48.49 64.23
N GLN A 598 -43.62 49.15 63.28
CA GLN A 598 -43.12 50.52 63.48
C GLN A 598 -44.19 51.60 63.28
N LEU A 599 -45.21 51.35 62.44
CA LEU A 599 -46.27 52.31 62.15
C LEU A 599 -47.44 52.29 63.16
N SER A 600 -47.53 51.28 64.03
CA SER A 600 -48.60 51.16 65.02
C SER A 600 -48.04 50.95 66.42
N ASN A 601 -48.15 51.96 67.28
CA ASN A 601 -47.81 51.91 68.71
C ASN A 601 -48.89 51.16 69.54
N GLN A 602 -49.45 50.08 68.98
CA GLN A 602 -50.40 49.17 69.63
C GLN A 602 -49.96 47.72 69.41
N ALA A 603 -50.11 46.90 70.45
CA ALA A 603 -49.78 45.49 70.45
C ALA A 603 -50.41 44.80 69.23
N VAL A 604 -49.57 44.25 68.34
CA VAL A 604 -49.99 43.47 67.18
C VAL A 604 -50.94 42.37 67.66
N LYS A 605 -52.14 42.30 67.07
CA LYS A 605 -53.15 41.29 67.44
C LYS A 605 -52.59 39.88 67.22
N GLU A 606 -52.73 39.01 68.22
CA GLU A 606 -52.24 37.62 68.21
C GLU A 606 -52.61 36.85 66.92
N ASN A 607 -53.80 37.10 66.37
CA ASN A 607 -54.28 36.47 65.13
C ASN A 607 -53.46 36.81 63.88
N GLU A 608 -52.86 38.00 63.79
CA GLU A 608 -52.05 38.41 62.63
C GLU A 608 -50.61 37.87 62.72
N LEU A 609 -50.08 37.73 63.94
CA LEU A 609 -48.83 37.01 64.18
C LEU A 609 -48.96 35.52 63.86
N ILE A 610 -50.12 34.92 64.15
CA ILE A 610 -50.43 33.53 63.80
C ILE A 610 -50.58 33.36 62.28
N SER A 611 -51.21 34.31 61.56
CA SER A 611 -51.34 34.22 60.10
C SER A 611 -49.99 34.41 59.38
N ALA A 612 -49.13 35.31 59.86
CA ALA A 612 -47.78 35.48 59.32
C ALA A 612 -46.85 34.30 59.68
N LYS A 613 -46.94 33.75 60.90
CA LYS A 613 -46.31 32.46 61.25
C LYS A 613 -46.85 31.31 60.41
N GLY A 614 -48.15 31.33 60.08
CA GLY A 614 -48.82 30.38 59.21
C GLY A 614 -48.29 30.45 57.77
N ALA A 615 -48.11 31.65 57.23
CA ALA A 615 -47.53 31.88 55.89
C ALA A 615 -46.06 31.47 55.82
N ILE A 616 -45.26 31.76 56.85
CA ILE A 616 -43.87 31.30 56.96
C ILE A 616 -43.79 29.77 57.12
N ASN A 617 -44.68 29.16 57.89
CA ASN A 617 -44.76 27.69 58.02
C ASN A 617 -45.26 27.03 56.72
N ALA A 618 -46.15 27.68 55.95
CA ALA A 618 -46.60 27.20 54.66
C ALA A 618 -45.47 27.24 53.61
N LEU A 619 -44.60 28.25 53.64
CA LEU A 619 -43.37 28.30 52.85
C LEU A 619 -42.36 27.21 53.25
N GLN A 620 -42.30 26.83 54.54
CA GLN A 620 -41.53 25.67 55.01
C GLN A 620 -42.14 24.30 54.64
N GLN A 621 -43.41 24.27 54.20
CA GLN A 621 -44.12 23.07 53.78
C GLN A 621 -44.03 22.81 52.27
N ASN A 622 -42.98 23.28 51.59
CA ASN A 622 -42.62 22.67 50.31
C ASN A 622 -41.97 21.30 50.59
N PRO A 623 -42.64 20.15 50.34
CA PRO A 623 -42.16 18.84 50.79
C PRO A 623 -40.87 18.41 50.08
N GLN A 624 -40.53 19.08 48.97
CA GLN A 624 -39.36 18.76 48.16
C GLN A 624 -38.04 19.31 48.71
N LEU A 625 -38.04 20.36 49.55
CA LEU A 625 -36.79 20.91 50.12
C LEU A 625 -36.30 20.11 51.34
N LYS A 626 -37.21 19.49 52.11
CA LYS A 626 -36.84 18.61 53.25
C LYS A 626 -36.36 17.22 52.82
N GLN A 627 -36.55 16.85 51.55
CA GLN A 627 -36.08 15.57 50.97
C GLN A 627 -34.87 15.73 50.05
N ASN A 628 -34.14 16.84 50.09
CA ASN A 628 -32.92 16.95 49.31
C ASN A 628 -31.83 16.06 49.91
N ARG A 629 -31.73 14.81 49.42
CA ARG A 629 -30.72 13.81 49.81
C ARG A 629 -29.30 14.35 49.68
N ILE A 630 -29.08 15.36 48.83
CA ILE A 630 -27.78 15.95 48.51
C ILE A 630 -27.28 16.84 49.66
N LEU A 631 -28.11 17.74 50.19
CA LEU A 631 -27.77 18.61 51.34
C LEU A 631 -27.54 17.82 52.64
N ARG A 632 -28.28 16.71 52.86
CA ARG A 632 -28.02 15.79 53.97
C ARG A 632 -26.75 14.96 53.77
N ARG A 633 -26.32 14.73 52.52
CA ARG A 633 -25.07 14.02 52.20
C ARG A 633 -23.86 14.94 52.35
N GLU A 634 -23.96 16.21 51.99
CA GLU A 634 -22.94 17.23 52.26
C GLU A 634 -22.77 17.53 53.74
N LYS A 635 -23.86 17.76 54.50
CA LYS A 635 -23.76 17.95 55.97
C LYS A 635 -23.20 16.72 56.71
N LYS A 636 -23.38 15.50 56.17
CA LYS A 636 -22.76 14.28 56.69
C LYS A 636 -21.32 14.05 56.21
N ARG A 637 -20.90 14.69 55.11
CA ARG A 637 -19.53 14.62 54.59
C ARG A 637 -18.57 15.51 55.37
N HIS A 638 -19.04 16.59 55.98
CA HIS A 638 -18.23 17.57 56.74
C HIS A 638 -18.32 17.45 58.28
N ASP A 639 -18.77 16.31 58.81
CA ASP A 639 -18.73 16.04 60.27
C ASP A 639 -17.58 15.08 60.55
N PHE A 640 -16.35 15.60 60.58
CA PHE A 640 -15.12 14.83 60.82
C PHE A 640 -14.74 14.80 62.30
N LYS A 641 -14.40 13.61 62.80
CA LYS A 641 -13.93 13.42 64.18
C LYS A 641 -12.57 12.72 64.17
N LYS A 642 -11.76 13.04 65.18
CA LYS A 642 -10.49 12.36 65.45
C LYS A 642 -10.70 10.84 65.52
N GLY A 643 -9.95 10.10 64.73
CA GLY A 643 -10.01 8.64 64.60
C GLY A 643 -10.86 8.11 63.45
N ASP A 644 -11.56 8.96 62.68
CA ASP A 644 -12.31 8.51 61.50
C ASP A 644 -11.38 8.10 60.34
N GLU A 645 -11.71 7.00 59.65
CA GLU A 645 -11.10 6.66 58.35
C GLU A 645 -11.73 7.50 57.23
N VAL A 646 -10.86 8.17 56.47
CA VAL A 646 -11.21 9.09 55.40
C VAL A 646 -10.42 8.76 54.14
N PHE A 647 -11.06 8.87 52.99
CA PHE A 647 -10.39 8.78 51.70
C PHE A 647 -9.88 10.16 51.29
N VAL A 648 -8.58 10.28 51.07
CA VAL A 648 -7.94 11.53 50.67
C VAL A 648 -7.91 11.61 49.14
N LYS A 649 -8.72 12.51 48.58
CA LYS A 649 -8.92 12.62 47.12
C LYS A 649 -7.65 12.98 46.38
N SER A 650 -6.85 13.89 46.93
CA SER A 650 -5.63 14.41 46.30
C SER A 650 -4.56 13.34 46.07
N TYR A 651 -4.58 12.26 46.87
CA TYR A 651 -3.60 11.17 46.81
C TYR A 651 -4.22 9.81 46.46
N GLY A 652 -5.55 9.74 46.33
CA GLY A 652 -6.27 8.51 45.98
C GLY A 652 -6.12 7.37 47.00
N GLN A 653 -5.85 7.69 48.28
CA GLN A 653 -5.54 6.71 49.33
C GLN A 653 -6.37 6.91 50.61
N MET A 654 -6.52 5.83 51.38
CA MET A 654 -7.18 5.85 52.69
C MET A 654 -6.22 6.35 53.76
N GLY A 655 -6.69 7.24 54.62
CA GLY A 655 -5.97 7.74 55.79
C GLY A 655 -6.86 7.84 57.02
N THR A 656 -6.23 7.95 58.19
CA THR A 656 -6.93 8.10 59.48
C THR A 656 -6.72 9.51 60.02
N LEU A 657 -7.80 10.16 60.45
CA LEU A 657 -7.73 11.49 61.05
C LEU A 657 -7.10 11.42 62.44
N MET A 658 -5.98 12.12 62.64
CA MET A 658 -5.23 12.11 63.90
C MET A 658 -5.59 13.29 64.78
N ASP A 659 -5.39 14.52 64.33
CA ASP A 659 -5.72 15.72 65.11
C ASP A 659 -6.23 16.83 64.21
N LYS A 660 -7.16 17.64 64.73
CA LYS A 660 -7.64 18.83 64.04
C LYS A 660 -6.68 19.98 64.34
N LEU A 661 -6.01 20.48 63.31
CA LEU A 661 -4.96 21.51 63.45
C LEU A 661 -5.55 22.92 63.38
N SER A 662 -6.61 23.13 62.60
CA SER A 662 -7.34 24.40 62.46
C SER A 662 -8.79 24.13 62.06
N ASP A 663 -9.63 25.17 61.91
CA ASP A 663 -11.06 24.99 61.57
C ASP A 663 -11.29 24.21 60.26
N HIS A 664 -10.34 24.23 59.32
CA HIS A 664 -10.46 23.60 57.99
C HIS A 664 -9.31 22.64 57.63
N GLU A 665 -8.33 22.42 58.52
CA GLU A 665 -7.20 21.49 58.25
C GLU A 665 -7.08 20.39 59.31
N TRP A 666 -6.78 19.18 58.83
CA TRP A 666 -6.57 17.99 59.63
C TRP A 666 -5.20 17.37 59.40
N GLU A 667 -4.60 16.84 60.47
CA GLU A 667 -3.47 15.93 60.35
C GLU A 667 -3.99 14.52 60.04
N VAL A 668 -3.63 14.00 58.88
CA VAL A 668 -4.08 12.69 58.37
C VAL A 668 -2.89 11.75 58.26
N GLN A 669 -3.03 10.57 58.85
CA GLN A 669 -2.04 9.51 58.74
C GLN A 669 -2.34 8.63 57.53
N LEU A 670 -1.47 8.65 56.54
CA LEU A 670 -1.51 7.84 55.32
C LEU A 670 -0.44 6.75 55.46
N GLY A 671 -0.84 5.59 55.97
CA GLY A 671 0.10 4.50 56.30
C GLY A 671 1.11 4.91 57.38
N ILE A 672 2.39 5.05 57.00
CA ILE A 672 3.49 5.42 57.91
C ILE A 672 3.79 6.93 57.95
N LEU A 673 3.17 7.73 57.07
CA LEU A 673 3.41 9.17 56.95
C LEU A 673 2.25 9.97 57.52
N LYS A 674 2.56 11.11 58.17
CA LYS A 674 1.58 12.07 58.66
C LYS A 674 1.66 13.35 57.84
N MET A 675 0.52 13.81 57.34
CA MET A 675 0.44 14.98 56.45
C MET A 675 -0.71 15.88 56.85
N LYS A 676 -0.59 17.19 56.58
CA LYS A 676 -1.65 18.18 56.79
C LYS A 676 -2.51 18.28 55.53
N ILE A 677 -3.82 18.14 55.68
CA ILE A 677 -4.76 18.06 54.56
C ILE A 677 -6.01 18.89 54.87
N ASP A 678 -6.43 19.67 53.87
CA ASP A 678 -7.66 20.47 53.93
C ASP A 678 -8.91 19.58 53.89
N GLU A 679 -9.91 19.96 54.68
CA GLU A 679 -11.17 19.24 54.86
C GLU A 679 -11.96 19.04 53.55
N ALA A 680 -11.80 19.93 52.55
CA ALA A 680 -12.44 19.81 51.23
C ALA A 680 -11.94 18.59 50.42
N ASN A 681 -10.72 18.13 50.70
CA ASN A 681 -10.08 17.00 50.00
C ASN A 681 -10.30 15.65 50.69
N LEU A 682 -11.13 15.60 51.73
CA LEU A 682 -11.42 14.39 52.50
C LEU A 682 -12.86 13.91 52.24
N ASP A 683 -13.05 12.60 52.06
CA ASP A 683 -14.38 11.97 52.01
C ASP A 683 -14.50 10.89 53.10
N LYS A 684 -15.50 11.02 53.97
CA LYS A 684 -15.76 10.08 55.08
C LYS A 684 -16.33 8.76 54.57
N THR A 685 -15.67 7.64 54.89
CA THR A 685 -16.12 6.29 54.53
C THR A 685 -16.99 5.68 55.64
N LYS A 686 -18.06 4.95 55.28
CA LYS A 686 -18.90 4.25 56.26
C LYS A 686 -18.16 3.01 56.79
N GLN A 687 -18.04 2.91 58.11
CA GLN A 687 -17.57 1.69 58.78
C GLN A 687 -18.40 0.46 58.34
N PRO A 688 -17.76 -0.65 57.93
CA PRO A 688 -18.35 -1.96 58.04
C PRO A 688 -18.32 -2.41 59.51
N SER A 689 -19.45 -2.92 60.01
CA SER A 689 -19.55 -3.58 61.31
C SER A 689 -18.56 -4.74 61.42
N SER A 690 -17.90 -4.81 62.57
CA SER A 690 -16.91 -5.80 63.02
C SER A 690 -17.25 -7.26 62.72
N ASN A 691 -16.32 -7.98 62.09
CA ASN A 691 -15.67 -9.19 62.63
C ASN A 691 -14.90 -9.91 61.52
N THR A 692 -13.56 -9.85 61.54
CA THR A 692 -12.68 -11.03 61.33
C THR A 692 -11.19 -10.67 61.48
N LYS A 693 -10.47 -11.61 62.09
CA LYS A 693 -9.01 -11.67 62.34
C LYS A 693 -8.18 -11.72 61.03
N PRO A 694 -6.84 -11.52 61.07
CA PRO A 694 -6.10 -10.86 60.01
C PRO A 694 -5.88 -11.75 58.78
N ALA A 695 -6.21 -11.21 57.60
CA ALA A 695 -5.88 -11.82 56.33
C ALA A 695 -4.41 -11.55 55.98
N ARG A 696 -3.64 -12.63 55.77
CA ARG A 696 -2.35 -12.57 55.08
C ARG A 696 -2.58 -12.09 53.64
N ALA A 697 -1.74 -11.16 53.21
CA ALA A 697 -1.72 -10.62 51.85
C ALA A 697 -1.65 -11.76 50.82
N THR A 698 -2.66 -11.83 49.94
CA THR A 698 -2.61 -12.66 48.74
C THR A 698 -3.01 -11.80 47.56
N ILE A 699 -2.11 -11.71 46.59
CA ILE A 699 -2.21 -10.95 45.35
C ILE A 699 -3.39 -11.47 44.54
N LYS A 700 -4.36 -10.62 44.20
CA LYS A 700 -5.45 -10.96 43.28
C LYS A 700 -4.92 -10.94 41.83
N ARG A 701 -4.80 -12.12 41.22
CA ARG A 701 -4.80 -12.27 39.76
C ARG A 701 -6.24 -12.47 39.27
N SER A 702 -6.48 -11.95 38.07
CA SER A 702 -7.72 -11.93 37.31
C SER A 702 -8.46 -13.26 37.28
N SER A 703 -9.73 -13.24 37.64
CA SER A 703 -10.66 -14.37 37.68
C SER A 703 -10.99 -14.89 36.29
N SER A 704 -10.62 -16.14 35.99
CA SER A 704 -11.28 -16.98 34.99
C SER A 704 -12.56 -17.60 35.58
N SER A 705 -13.65 -17.48 34.82
CA SER A 705 -14.85 -18.34 34.79
C SER A 705 -15.22 -19.20 36.01
N GLY A 706 -16.31 -18.83 36.70
CA GLY A 706 -17.44 -19.69 37.14
C GLY A 706 -17.24 -21.07 37.81
N MET A 707 -16.03 -21.54 38.06
CA MET A 707 -15.77 -22.88 38.57
C MET A 707 -15.90 -22.93 40.10
N SER A 708 -16.64 -23.90 40.62
CA SER A 708 -16.68 -24.19 42.05
C SER A 708 -15.40 -24.92 42.49
N PRO A 709 -14.84 -24.63 43.67
CA PRO A 709 -13.70 -25.36 44.25
C PRO A 709 -14.07 -26.77 44.76
N THR A 710 -15.25 -27.26 44.37
CA THR A 710 -15.77 -28.59 44.68
C THR A 710 -16.28 -29.25 43.40
N LEU A 711 -15.92 -30.51 43.20
CA LEU A 711 -16.43 -31.41 42.16
C LEU A 711 -17.26 -32.51 42.81
N ASP A 712 -18.48 -32.76 42.33
CA ASP A 712 -19.36 -33.82 42.82
C ASP A 712 -19.53 -34.91 41.76
N LEU A 713 -19.08 -36.12 42.08
CA LEU A 713 -19.07 -37.30 41.20
C LEU A 713 -20.12 -38.33 41.60
N ARG A 714 -21.02 -38.01 42.54
CA ARG A 714 -22.07 -38.94 42.98
C ARG A 714 -23.04 -39.20 41.84
N GLY A 715 -23.20 -40.47 41.47
CA GLY A 715 -24.09 -40.91 40.38
C GLY A 715 -23.40 -41.10 39.03
N HIS A 716 -22.11 -40.75 38.91
CA HIS A 716 -21.33 -40.96 37.68
C HIS A 716 -20.85 -42.42 37.56
N ARG A 717 -20.74 -42.92 36.32
CA ARG A 717 -20.07 -44.21 36.05
C ARG A 717 -18.56 -44.06 36.20
N TYR A 718 -17.86 -45.17 36.47
CA TYR A 718 -16.43 -45.15 36.80
C TYR A 718 -15.57 -44.43 35.75
N ASP A 719 -15.69 -44.78 34.47
CA ASP A 719 -14.85 -44.22 33.41
C ASP A 719 -15.14 -42.73 33.15
N GLU A 720 -16.41 -42.33 33.23
CA GLU A 720 -16.85 -40.93 33.11
C GLU A 720 -16.29 -40.08 34.25
N ALA A 721 -16.35 -40.59 35.49
CA ALA A 721 -15.89 -39.88 36.67
C ALA A 721 -14.37 -39.62 36.65
N ILE A 722 -13.55 -40.54 36.12
CA ILE A 722 -12.09 -40.33 36.04
C ILE A 722 -11.73 -39.30 34.96
N ALA A 723 -12.40 -39.33 33.81
CA ALA A 723 -12.21 -38.33 32.77
C ALA A 723 -12.63 -36.93 33.23
N GLU A 724 -13.70 -36.83 34.03
CA GLU A 724 -14.17 -35.57 34.61
C GLU A 724 -13.22 -35.03 35.68
N VAL A 725 -12.64 -35.91 36.51
CA VAL A 725 -11.59 -35.53 37.46
C VAL A 725 -10.36 -34.97 36.73
N ASP A 726 -9.90 -35.59 35.65
CA ASP A 726 -8.74 -35.11 34.89
C ASP A 726 -8.94 -33.68 34.36
N ARG A 727 -10.07 -33.43 33.69
CA ARG A 727 -10.42 -32.09 33.19
C ARG A 727 -10.56 -31.07 34.32
N TYR A 728 -11.15 -31.48 35.43
CA TYR A 728 -11.38 -30.62 36.58
C TYR A 728 -10.07 -30.19 37.27
N ILE A 729 -9.10 -31.11 37.40
CA ILE A 729 -7.77 -30.81 37.94
C ILE A 729 -7.05 -29.75 37.08
N ASP A 730 -7.11 -29.86 35.75
CA ASP A 730 -6.49 -28.88 34.84
C ASP A 730 -7.14 -27.51 34.95
N SER A 731 -8.46 -27.49 35.03
CA SER A 731 -9.21 -26.26 35.18
C SER A 731 -8.97 -25.60 36.54
N ALA A 732 -8.82 -26.39 37.61
CA ALA A 732 -8.53 -25.91 38.94
C ALA A 732 -7.11 -25.32 39.07
N LEU A 733 -6.13 -25.90 38.38
CA LEU A 733 -4.77 -25.38 38.29
C LEU A 733 -4.73 -24.06 37.51
N LEU A 734 -5.44 -23.98 36.38
CA LEU A 734 -5.57 -22.75 35.59
C LEU A 734 -6.29 -21.63 36.36
N ALA A 735 -7.32 -21.98 37.14
CA ALA A 735 -8.03 -21.05 38.02
C ALA A 735 -7.22 -20.65 39.27
N GLY A 736 -6.06 -21.27 39.51
CA GLY A 736 -5.17 -20.94 40.62
C GLY A 736 -5.70 -21.36 41.99
N TYR A 737 -6.55 -22.39 42.08
CA TYR A 737 -7.02 -22.88 43.38
C TYR A 737 -5.88 -23.58 44.13
N PRO A 738 -5.59 -23.21 45.39
CA PRO A 738 -4.56 -23.89 46.18
C PRO A 738 -4.96 -25.30 46.61
N SER A 739 -6.27 -25.57 46.66
CA SER A 739 -6.83 -26.89 46.95
C SER A 739 -8.27 -26.99 46.44
N VAL A 740 -8.69 -28.21 46.08
CA VAL A 740 -10.07 -28.51 45.65
C VAL A 740 -10.60 -29.75 46.36
N THR A 741 -11.93 -29.89 46.42
CA THR A 741 -12.60 -31.03 47.07
C THR A 741 -13.35 -31.88 46.04
N ILE A 742 -13.07 -33.18 45.99
CA ILE A 742 -13.74 -34.14 45.11
C ILE A 742 -14.67 -35.03 45.95
N ILE A 743 -15.97 -34.98 45.70
CA ILE A 743 -16.99 -35.78 46.39
C ILE A 743 -17.31 -37.01 45.55
N HIS A 744 -16.89 -38.19 46.00
CA HIS A 744 -17.16 -39.47 45.30
C HIS A 744 -18.18 -40.36 46.04
N GLY A 745 -18.61 -39.95 47.24
CA GLY A 745 -19.55 -40.69 48.07
C GLY A 745 -18.95 -41.92 48.78
N LYS A 746 -19.73 -42.51 49.70
CA LYS A 746 -19.33 -43.65 50.55
C LYS A 746 -19.89 -45.02 50.09
N GLY A 747 -20.38 -45.12 48.86
CA GLY A 747 -21.10 -46.31 48.35
C GLY A 747 -20.22 -47.57 48.21
N THR A 748 -20.21 -48.21 47.05
CA THR A 748 -19.42 -49.44 46.79
C THR A 748 -17.89 -49.24 46.84
N GLY A 749 -17.42 -48.01 47.04
CA GLY A 749 -15.99 -47.67 47.13
C GLY A 749 -15.24 -47.70 45.79
N ALA A 750 -15.92 -47.99 44.68
CA ALA A 750 -15.31 -48.06 43.34
C ALA A 750 -14.78 -46.69 42.88
N LEU A 751 -15.60 -45.64 42.97
CA LEU A 751 -15.19 -44.27 42.64
C LEU A 751 -14.08 -43.76 43.58
N ARG A 752 -14.17 -44.06 44.88
CA ARG A 752 -13.10 -43.74 45.84
C ARG A 752 -11.76 -44.32 45.40
N LYS A 753 -11.71 -45.63 45.13
CA LYS A 753 -10.48 -46.32 44.69
C LYS A 753 -9.98 -45.78 43.35
N GLY A 754 -10.88 -45.47 42.42
CA GLY A 754 -10.55 -44.87 41.13
C GLY A 754 -9.89 -43.50 41.26
N VAL A 755 -10.53 -42.60 42.01
CA VAL A 755 -10.03 -41.24 42.25
C VAL A 755 -8.69 -41.28 42.99
N THR A 756 -8.56 -42.09 44.04
CA THR A 756 -7.27 -42.25 44.75
C THR A 756 -6.17 -42.73 43.82
N LYS A 757 -6.41 -43.79 43.03
CA LYS A 757 -5.41 -44.35 42.09
C LYS A 757 -5.03 -43.36 40.97
N TYR A 758 -5.98 -42.55 40.52
CA TYR A 758 -5.72 -41.49 39.54
C TYR A 758 -4.85 -40.37 40.16
N LEU A 759 -5.19 -39.91 41.37
CA LEU A 759 -4.44 -38.86 42.07
C LEU A 759 -3.01 -39.28 42.44
N GLU A 760 -2.79 -40.54 42.83
CA GLU A 760 -1.45 -41.09 43.09
C GLU A 760 -0.52 -41.03 41.87
N LYS A 761 -1.08 -41.16 40.66
CA LYS A 761 -0.30 -41.13 39.41
C LYS A 761 -0.11 -39.72 38.85
N ASN A 762 -0.91 -38.75 39.28
CA ASN A 762 -0.90 -37.42 38.69
C ASN A 762 0.18 -36.55 39.35
N LYS A 763 1.30 -36.33 38.63
CA LYS A 763 2.43 -35.50 39.07
C LYS A 763 2.06 -34.05 39.41
N ARG A 764 0.89 -33.58 39.00
CA ARG A 764 0.38 -32.22 39.27
C ARG A 764 -0.17 -32.07 40.69
N VAL A 765 -0.38 -33.15 41.43
CA VAL A 765 -0.91 -33.15 42.80
C VAL A 765 0.23 -33.26 43.80
N LYS A 766 0.33 -32.32 44.76
CA LYS A 766 1.34 -32.36 45.82
C LYS A 766 0.93 -33.26 47.00
N GLU A 767 -0.32 -33.15 47.42
CA GLU A 767 -0.84 -33.89 48.57
C GLU A 767 -2.34 -34.11 48.38
N PHE A 768 -2.85 -35.29 48.71
CA PHE A 768 -4.29 -35.53 48.78
C PHE A 768 -4.64 -36.38 50.02
N GLY A 769 -5.84 -36.21 50.53
CA GLY A 769 -6.32 -36.96 51.70
C GLY A 769 -7.83 -36.85 51.85
N PHE A 770 -8.41 -37.74 52.67
CA PHE A 770 -9.84 -37.66 52.94
C PHE A 770 -10.21 -36.38 53.68
N SER A 771 -11.40 -35.88 53.40
CA SER A 771 -11.93 -34.72 54.11
C SER A 771 -12.08 -35.01 55.61
N PRO A 772 -11.96 -34.00 56.48
CA PRO A 772 -12.29 -34.12 57.90
C PRO A 772 -13.70 -34.71 58.13
N ALA A 773 -13.92 -35.35 59.28
CA ALA A 773 -15.19 -36.01 59.60
C ALA A 773 -16.43 -35.09 59.52
N ASN A 774 -16.25 -33.78 59.76
CA ASN A 774 -17.28 -32.74 59.63
C ASN A 774 -17.47 -32.19 58.20
N ALA A 775 -16.65 -32.62 57.22
CA ALA A 775 -16.65 -32.14 55.84
C ALA A 775 -16.79 -33.26 54.79
N GLY A 776 -17.32 -34.43 55.18
CA GLY A 776 -17.61 -35.55 54.28
C GLY A 776 -16.80 -36.83 54.54
N GLY A 777 -15.79 -36.76 55.41
CA GLY A 777 -15.00 -37.94 55.81
C GLY A 777 -14.39 -38.68 54.62
N ASP A 778 -14.42 -40.01 54.69
CA ASP A 778 -13.99 -40.93 53.62
C ASP A 778 -14.89 -40.95 52.37
N GLY A 779 -15.88 -40.06 52.28
CA GLY A 779 -16.76 -39.88 51.12
C GLY A 779 -16.34 -38.73 50.19
N SER A 780 -15.31 -37.97 50.57
CA SER A 780 -14.71 -36.91 49.75
C SER A 780 -13.20 -36.84 49.98
N THR A 781 -12.47 -36.40 48.95
CA THR A 781 -11.01 -36.27 48.96
C THR A 781 -10.63 -34.82 48.68
N ILE A 782 -9.80 -34.25 49.55
CA ILE A 782 -9.20 -32.93 49.37
C ILE A 782 -7.88 -33.12 48.62
N VAL A 783 -7.69 -32.36 47.54
CA VAL A 783 -6.51 -32.39 46.69
C VAL A 783 -5.82 -31.03 46.76
N LYS A 784 -4.50 -31.01 46.99
CA LYS A 784 -3.66 -29.82 47.02
C LYS A 784 -2.62 -29.87 45.90
N PHE A 785 -2.39 -28.73 45.26
CA PHE A 785 -1.52 -28.58 44.09
C PHE A 785 -0.18 -27.91 44.40
#